data_AF-F9UKT7-F1
#
_entry.id   AF-F9UKT7-F1
#
_cell.length_a   1.000
_cell.length_b   1.000
_cell.length_c   1.000
_cell.angle_alpha   90.00
_cell.angle_beta   90.00
_cell.angle_gamma   90.00
#
_symmetry.space_group_name_H-M   'P 1'
#
loop_
_entity.id
_entity.type
_entity.pdbx_description
1 polymer ?
#
loop_
_entity_poly.entity_id
_entity_poly.type
_entity_poly.pdbx_seq_one_letter_code
_entity_poly.pdbx_strand_id
1 'polypeptide(L)'
;KALKNAQELNDAKKAEVDEVATNYPHLNTSQQEAVKRAIKGANKDATLNPNSPSVENEKSKAQALDNEMDILENLNAAKEAIKESNIYATATDESKAKYNNLTDAAENLINNQNPDANQLEDTNINEDDANWNKDDVKILNDAIIHALKEAYKDAIMHNDNLSQDEKNYFVDQLDKDGIDTLDKVQEIVNKAKEINDAKEDLINNVAKLYPHLNDSQQTSVQEEIKAANLNAEITPEHTQVSEVKENAQALDDSMAQLELRESAKDTIHTSDAYLTATNESKELYDKLINGAKELIDNQVPSEENVAEIEENFTNPTTANWNKTNVDKFVTAIDNALKTLYKSAIDKLENLTDAEKNEAKTKVDNPATNIHDAFDKAQNTDKTKANEIAQVDNNYPHLNAEQKQAVKDAIKGANLNKNTDVNSPSVEEVKDLAKKLDNTMKNVNNLPTNTTLASETITNINNLANTPNNPLVNKDHESANKAINNLNNALKEGIKLDNQFHALENALEAFKNSDALSQEGQIIKQQLIDQINSAKDLISKIENPLDEILNPEISKVNNLVNKGQAYVDLVNALLNKDANKYEKAIKDLIIQENYLSNNLNALDNNIKEKDYFNNFDENGKNKLSSKDLEIDKNTLPKVIVTALNLNDKSSIFWIPIILFIGGILTFGIVAAIAKKKSKK
;
A
#
# COMPACT_ATOMS: atom_id res chain seq x y z
N LYS A 1 -7.62 -103.29 -69.33
CA LYS A 1 -7.16 -101.87 -69.34
C LYS A 1 -8.31 -100.93 -68.98
N ALA A 2 -9.40 -100.85 -69.77
CA ALA A 2 -10.56 -99.99 -69.46
C ALA A 2 -11.19 -100.24 -68.07
N LEU A 3 -11.41 -101.50 -67.66
CA LEU A 3 -11.94 -101.83 -66.33
C LEU A 3 -11.02 -101.38 -65.18
N LYS A 4 -9.70 -101.54 -65.36
CA LYS A 4 -8.68 -101.11 -64.39
C LYS A 4 -8.68 -99.58 -64.24
N ASN A 5 -8.71 -98.86 -65.36
CA ASN A 5 -8.80 -97.40 -65.36
C ASN A 5 -10.11 -96.89 -64.73
N ALA A 6 -11.24 -97.57 -64.96
CA ALA A 6 -12.52 -97.23 -64.35
C ALA A 6 -12.51 -97.46 -62.83
N GLN A 7 -11.90 -98.55 -62.36
CA GLN A 7 -11.71 -98.84 -60.94
C GLN A 7 -10.80 -97.79 -60.28
N GLU A 8 -9.66 -97.47 -60.89
CA GLU A 8 -8.73 -96.44 -60.39
C GLU A 8 -9.42 -95.06 -60.30
N LEU A 9 -10.25 -94.70 -61.29
CA LEU A 9 -11.01 -93.45 -61.28
C LEU A 9 -12.09 -93.44 -60.18
N ASN A 10 -12.76 -94.57 -59.96
CA ASN A 10 -13.77 -94.74 -58.92
C ASN A 10 -13.16 -94.70 -57.52
N ASP A 11 -12.02 -95.37 -57.30
CA ASP A 11 -11.31 -95.39 -56.02
C ASP A 11 -10.75 -94.00 -55.69
N ALA A 12 -10.18 -93.29 -56.68
CA ALA A 12 -9.74 -91.91 -56.51
C ALA A 12 -10.90 -90.96 -56.15
N LYS A 13 -12.06 -91.13 -56.78
CA LYS A 13 -13.27 -90.34 -56.49
C LYS A 13 -13.85 -90.66 -55.11
N LYS A 14 -13.78 -91.93 -54.70
CA LYS A 14 -14.17 -92.37 -53.36
C LYS A 14 -13.29 -91.75 -52.29
N ALA A 15 -11.99 -91.65 -52.50
CA ALA A 15 -11.09 -90.96 -51.58
C ALA A 15 -11.49 -89.49 -51.38
N GLU A 16 -11.76 -88.76 -52.46
CA GLU A 16 -12.21 -87.35 -52.38
C GLU A 16 -13.55 -87.20 -51.63
N VAL A 17 -14.46 -88.16 -51.77
CA VAL A 17 -15.74 -88.19 -51.03
C VAL A 17 -15.53 -88.46 -49.55
N ASP A 18 -14.63 -89.40 -49.23
CA ASP A 18 -14.33 -89.81 -47.85
C ASP A 18 -13.59 -88.68 -47.09
N GLU A 19 -12.89 -87.79 -47.80
CA GLU A 19 -12.18 -86.62 -47.24
C GLU A 19 -13.04 -85.35 -47.06
N VAL A 20 -14.29 -85.32 -47.53
CA VAL A 20 -15.15 -84.10 -47.51
C VAL A 20 -15.24 -83.46 -46.13
N ALA A 21 -15.50 -84.24 -45.07
CA ALA A 21 -15.64 -83.71 -43.72
C ALA A 21 -14.32 -83.18 -43.13
N THR A 22 -13.18 -83.69 -43.62
CA THR A 22 -11.85 -83.25 -43.19
C THR A 22 -11.42 -81.98 -43.94
N ASN A 23 -11.74 -81.91 -45.24
CA ASN A 23 -11.31 -80.80 -46.11
C ASN A 23 -12.24 -79.58 -46.00
N TYR A 24 -13.50 -79.78 -45.60
CA TYR A 24 -14.51 -78.74 -45.47
C TYR A 24 -15.19 -78.83 -44.09
N PRO A 25 -14.44 -78.52 -43.01
CA PRO A 25 -14.86 -78.78 -41.65
C PRO A 25 -16.01 -77.88 -41.17
N HIS A 26 -16.23 -76.73 -41.81
CA HIS A 26 -17.23 -75.73 -41.40
C HIS A 26 -18.60 -75.99 -42.03
N LEU A 27 -18.67 -76.86 -43.05
CA LEU A 27 -19.94 -77.24 -43.66
C LEU A 27 -20.79 -78.05 -42.67
N ASN A 28 -22.08 -77.72 -42.59
CA ASN A 28 -23.03 -78.53 -41.84
C ASN A 28 -23.24 -79.91 -42.51
N THR A 29 -23.90 -80.84 -41.81
CA THR A 29 -24.05 -82.22 -42.31
C THR A 29 -24.78 -82.29 -43.67
N SER A 30 -25.81 -81.47 -43.88
CA SER A 30 -26.60 -81.45 -45.12
C SER A 30 -25.79 -80.93 -46.31
N GLN A 31 -24.98 -79.87 -46.08
CA GLN A 31 -24.04 -79.33 -47.05
C GLN A 31 -22.92 -80.32 -47.38
N GLN A 32 -22.32 -80.98 -46.38
CA GLN A 32 -21.32 -82.03 -46.61
C GLN A 32 -21.88 -83.17 -47.46
N GLU A 33 -23.11 -83.63 -47.20
CA GLU A 33 -23.75 -84.68 -48.00
C GLU A 33 -24.09 -84.21 -49.42
N ALA A 34 -24.45 -82.94 -49.62
CA ALA A 34 -24.61 -82.38 -50.95
C ALA A 34 -23.28 -82.32 -51.72
N VAL A 35 -22.18 -81.92 -51.07
CA VAL A 35 -20.82 -81.95 -51.67
C VAL A 35 -20.42 -83.37 -52.03
N LYS A 36 -20.62 -84.36 -51.13
CA LYS A 36 -20.36 -85.78 -51.43
C LYS A 36 -21.16 -86.25 -52.65
N ARG A 37 -22.44 -85.86 -52.78
CA ARG A 37 -23.27 -86.17 -53.96
C ARG A 37 -22.76 -85.49 -55.23
N ALA A 38 -22.39 -84.21 -55.15
CA ALA A 38 -21.86 -83.45 -56.28
C ALA A 38 -20.53 -84.04 -56.78
N ILE A 39 -19.60 -84.35 -55.88
CA ILE A 39 -18.34 -85.03 -56.21
C ILE A 39 -18.64 -86.37 -56.87
N LYS A 40 -19.53 -87.21 -56.30
CA LYS A 40 -19.96 -88.49 -56.90
C LYS A 40 -20.58 -88.34 -58.29
N GLY A 41 -21.20 -87.21 -58.60
CA GLY A 41 -21.76 -86.89 -59.92
C GLY A 41 -20.75 -86.30 -60.92
N ALA A 42 -19.65 -85.71 -60.45
CA ALA A 42 -18.70 -84.96 -61.28
C ALA A 42 -17.67 -85.83 -62.01
N ASN A 43 -17.11 -85.35 -63.12
CA ASN A 43 -16.07 -86.05 -63.86
C ASN A 43 -14.69 -85.84 -63.24
N LYS A 44 -13.98 -86.93 -62.95
CA LYS A 44 -12.59 -86.87 -62.50
C LYS A 44 -11.61 -86.73 -63.70
N ASP A 45 -11.99 -87.23 -64.87
CA ASP A 45 -11.29 -87.03 -66.14
C ASP A 45 -12.17 -86.20 -67.09
N ALA A 46 -11.74 -84.97 -67.37
CA ALA A 46 -12.48 -84.01 -68.20
C ALA A 46 -12.62 -84.43 -69.68
N THR A 47 -11.83 -85.42 -70.14
CA THR A 47 -11.87 -85.90 -71.53
C THR A 47 -13.03 -86.86 -71.81
N LEU A 48 -13.67 -87.41 -70.77
CA LEU A 48 -14.73 -88.42 -70.89
C LEU A 48 -16.11 -87.83 -71.21
N ASN A 49 -16.43 -86.67 -70.65
CA ASN A 49 -17.61 -85.89 -71.02
C ASN A 49 -17.35 -84.40 -70.70
N PRO A 50 -17.00 -83.59 -71.71
CA PRO A 50 -16.62 -82.19 -71.53
C PRO A 50 -17.73 -81.29 -70.97
N ASN A 51 -19.00 -81.74 -71.02
CA ASN A 51 -20.16 -80.94 -70.62
C ASN A 51 -20.62 -81.21 -69.17
N SER A 52 -19.98 -82.12 -68.42
CA SER A 52 -20.30 -82.34 -67.00
C SER A 52 -19.35 -81.58 -66.07
N PRO A 53 -19.79 -81.17 -64.87
CA PRO A 53 -18.91 -80.56 -63.88
C PRO A 53 -17.71 -81.46 -63.55
N SER A 54 -16.53 -80.88 -63.36
CA SER A 54 -15.34 -81.62 -62.92
C SER A 54 -15.28 -81.75 -61.40
N VAL A 55 -14.63 -82.79 -60.88
CA VAL A 55 -14.39 -82.94 -59.43
C VAL A 55 -13.68 -81.71 -58.86
N GLU A 56 -12.73 -81.12 -59.59
CA GLU A 56 -12.01 -79.93 -59.15
C GLU A 56 -12.91 -78.68 -59.05
N ASN A 57 -13.89 -78.55 -59.94
CA ASN A 57 -14.87 -77.46 -59.87
C ASN A 57 -15.78 -77.61 -58.65
N GLU A 58 -16.26 -78.83 -58.37
CA GLU A 58 -17.10 -79.09 -57.20
C GLU A 58 -16.31 -78.92 -55.89
N LYS A 59 -15.01 -79.26 -55.87
CA LYS A 59 -14.12 -78.95 -54.75
C LYS A 59 -13.93 -77.44 -54.54
N SER A 60 -13.75 -76.68 -55.62
CA SER A 60 -13.66 -75.21 -55.56
C SER A 60 -14.94 -74.58 -55.01
N LYS A 61 -16.11 -75.06 -55.44
CA LYS A 61 -17.41 -74.60 -54.89
C LYS A 61 -17.59 -74.97 -53.43
N ALA A 62 -17.22 -76.19 -53.04
CA ALA A 62 -17.27 -76.65 -51.65
C ALA A 62 -16.35 -75.81 -50.77
N GLN A 63 -15.13 -75.51 -51.23
CA GLN A 63 -14.22 -74.61 -50.51
C GLN A 63 -14.79 -73.20 -50.37
N ALA A 64 -15.38 -72.67 -51.44
CA ALA A 64 -15.97 -71.33 -51.39
C ALA A 64 -17.16 -71.26 -50.41
N LEU A 65 -17.99 -72.31 -50.33
CA LEU A 65 -19.05 -72.42 -49.33
C LEU A 65 -18.49 -72.59 -47.92
N ASP A 66 -17.48 -73.44 -47.75
CA ASP A 66 -16.81 -73.70 -46.46
C ASP A 66 -16.19 -72.42 -45.89
N ASN A 67 -15.57 -71.60 -46.74
CA ASN A 67 -15.05 -70.29 -46.35
C ASN A 67 -16.16 -69.33 -45.87
N GLU A 68 -17.35 -69.34 -46.49
CA GLU A 68 -18.48 -68.51 -46.02
C GLU A 68 -19.08 -69.06 -44.73
N MET A 69 -19.10 -70.39 -44.55
CA MET A 69 -19.51 -71.02 -43.31
C MET A 69 -18.53 -70.76 -42.16
N ASP A 70 -17.22 -70.70 -42.43
CA ASP A 70 -16.21 -70.27 -41.45
C ASP A 70 -16.48 -68.83 -40.98
N ILE A 71 -16.80 -67.91 -41.91
CA ILE A 71 -17.22 -66.55 -41.54
C ILE A 71 -18.47 -66.59 -40.65
N LEU A 72 -19.48 -67.39 -41.02
CA LEU A 72 -20.72 -67.53 -40.25
C LEU A 72 -20.47 -68.06 -38.84
N GLU A 73 -19.61 -69.06 -38.70
CA GLU A 73 -19.18 -69.62 -37.41
C GLU A 73 -18.49 -68.57 -36.55
N ASN A 74 -17.58 -67.78 -37.13
CA ASN A 74 -16.89 -66.69 -36.43
C ASN A 74 -17.87 -65.60 -35.95
N LEU A 75 -18.87 -65.23 -36.78
CA LEU A 75 -19.92 -64.29 -36.40
C LEU A 75 -20.78 -64.84 -35.25
N ASN A 76 -21.19 -66.11 -35.34
CA ASN A 76 -21.96 -66.77 -34.30
C ASN A 76 -21.17 -66.92 -32.99
N ALA A 77 -19.86 -67.19 -33.07
CA ALA A 77 -18.99 -67.29 -31.89
C ALA A 77 -18.87 -65.95 -31.15
N ALA A 78 -18.88 -64.82 -31.86
CA ALA A 78 -18.75 -63.50 -31.26
C ALA A 78 -20.06 -62.97 -30.63
N LYS A 79 -21.21 -63.56 -30.92
CA LYS A 79 -22.53 -62.99 -30.61
C LYS A 79 -22.77 -62.72 -29.13
N GLU A 80 -22.32 -63.62 -28.24
CA GLU A 80 -22.57 -63.48 -26.81
C GLU A 80 -21.71 -62.35 -26.23
N ALA A 81 -20.44 -62.26 -26.63
CA ALA A 81 -19.56 -61.15 -26.23
C ALA A 81 -20.08 -59.79 -26.72
N ILE A 82 -20.69 -59.74 -27.91
CA ILE A 82 -21.34 -58.53 -28.43
C ILE A 82 -22.56 -58.17 -27.59
N LYS A 83 -23.46 -59.14 -27.34
CA LYS A 83 -24.67 -58.94 -26.52
C LYS A 83 -24.35 -58.47 -25.10
N GLU A 84 -23.25 -58.96 -24.52
CA GLU A 84 -22.76 -58.57 -23.19
C GLU A 84 -22.03 -57.23 -23.17
N SER A 85 -21.67 -56.68 -24.33
CA SER A 85 -20.92 -55.42 -24.39
C SER A 85 -21.77 -54.23 -23.96
N ASN A 86 -21.18 -53.33 -23.15
CA ASN A 86 -21.87 -52.12 -22.67
C ASN A 86 -22.38 -51.25 -23.82
N ILE A 87 -21.67 -51.21 -24.95
CA ILE A 87 -22.08 -50.41 -26.10
C ILE A 87 -23.28 -51.02 -26.82
N TYR A 88 -23.34 -52.34 -26.99
CA TYR A 88 -24.52 -52.97 -27.57
C TYR A 88 -25.75 -52.80 -26.68
N ALA A 89 -25.56 -52.77 -25.35
CA ALA A 89 -26.66 -52.57 -24.40
C ALA A 89 -27.37 -51.20 -24.56
N THR A 90 -26.72 -50.17 -25.10
CA THR A 90 -27.33 -48.85 -25.34
C THR A 90 -28.12 -48.77 -26.65
N ALA A 91 -28.04 -49.79 -27.52
CA ALA A 91 -28.81 -49.85 -28.75
C ALA A 91 -30.32 -50.02 -28.48
N THR A 92 -31.13 -49.65 -29.48
CA THR A 92 -32.59 -49.77 -29.41
C THR A 92 -33.03 -51.23 -29.41
N ASP A 93 -34.19 -51.53 -28.81
CA ASP A 93 -34.71 -52.90 -28.77
C ASP A 93 -34.96 -53.47 -30.17
N GLU A 94 -35.31 -52.62 -31.14
CA GLU A 94 -35.54 -52.99 -32.54
C GLU A 94 -34.24 -53.45 -33.23
N SER A 95 -33.17 -52.65 -33.16
CA SER A 95 -31.89 -53.01 -33.78
C SER A 95 -31.22 -54.19 -33.09
N LYS A 96 -31.38 -54.31 -31.75
CA LYS A 96 -30.94 -55.50 -31.02
C LYS A 96 -31.68 -56.76 -31.48
N ALA A 97 -33.01 -56.69 -31.59
CA ALA A 97 -33.82 -57.84 -32.03
C ALA A 97 -33.40 -58.33 -33.41
N LYS A 98 -33.15 -57.42 -34.37
CA LYS A 98 -32.72 -57.80 -35.73
C LYS A 98 -31.39 -58.56 -35.74
N TYR A 99 -30.38 -58.09 -35.01
CA TYR A 99 -29.10 -58.79 -34.88
C TYR A 99 -29.24 -60.15 -34.17
N ASN A 100 -30.02 -60.20 -33.09
CA ASN A 100 -30.24 -61.43 -32.34
C ASN A 100 -30.94 -62.50 -33.19
N ASN A 101 -31.98 -62.13 -33.93
CA ASN A 101 -32.70 -63.04 -34.82
C ASN A 101 -31.77 -63.64 -35.90
N LEU A 102 -30.96 -62.81 -36.55
CA LEU A 102 -30.04 -63.26 -37.60
C LEU A 102 -28.89 -64.13 -37.06
N THR A 103 -28.41 -63.87 -35.84
CA THR A 103 -27.40 -64.73 -35.20
C THR A 103 -27.99 -66.04 -34.66
N ASP A 104 -29.26 -66.06 -34.28
CA ASP A 104 -29.98 -67.31 -33.98
C ASP A 104 -30.24 -68.12 -35.26
N ALA A 105 -30.51 -67.47 -36.40
CA ALA A 105 -30.55 -68.12 -37.71
C ALA A 105 -29.18 -68.73 -38.09
N ALA A 106 -28.08 -68.02 -37.85
CA ALA A 106 -26.74 -68.55 -38.03
C ALA A 106 -26.49 -69.81 -37.20
N GLU A 107 -26.84 -69.78 -35.91
CA GLU A 107 -26.72 -70.92 -35.01
C GLU A 107 -27.53 -72.13 -35.49
N ASN A 108 -28.77 -71.91 -35.95
CA ASN A 108 -29.60 -72.97 -36.52
C ASN A 108 -28.91 -73.62 -37.74
N LEU A 109 -28.43 -72.82 -38.69
CA LEU A 109 -27.78 -73.32 -39.91
C LEU A 109 -26.49 -74.10 -39.61
N ILE A 110 -25.65 -73.58 -38.70
CA ILE A 110 -24.43 -74.25 -38.23
C ILE A 110 -24.77 -75.61 -37.60
N ASN A 111 -25.84 -75.65 -36.79
CA ASN A 111 -26.33 -76.88 -36.14
C ASN A 111 -27.13 -77.80 -37.08
N ASN A 112 -27.04 -77.61 -38.40
CA ASN A 112 -27.72 -78.40 -39.41
C ASN A 112 -29.26 -78.38 -39.29
N GLN A 113 -29.82 -77.25 -38.87
CA GLN A 113 -31.24 -76.97 -38.84
C GLN A 113 -31.55 -75.84 -39.83
N ASN A 114 -32.65 -75.94 -40.57
CA ASN A 114 -33.04 -74.83 -41.44
C ASN A 114 -33.53 -73.66 -40.56
N PRO A 115 -32.99 -72.44 -40.71
CA PRO A 115 -33.45 -71.27 -39.96
C PRO A 115 -34.95 -70.98 -40.16
N ASP A 116 -35.59 -70.39 -39.15
CA ASP A 116 -37.00 -69.98 -39.24
C ASP A 116 -37.12 -68.73 -40.12
N ALA A 117 -38.13 -68.68 -40.99
CA ALA A 117 -38.34 -67.54 -41.90
C ALA A 117 -38.50 -66.20 -41.16
N ASN A 118 -39.04 -66.20 -39.93
CA ASN A 118 -39.16 -64.98 -39.11
C ASN A 118 -37.80 -64.49 -38.57
N GLN A 119 -36.79 -65.36 -38.51
CA GLN A 119 -35.42 -64.97 -38.13
C GLN A 119 -34.68 -64.30 -39.30
N LEU A 120 -35.16 -64.53 -40.52
CA LEU A 120 -34.56 -64.09 -41.78
C LEU A 120 -35.28 -62.88 -42.39
N GLU A 121 -36.11 -62.19 -41.61
CA GLU A 121 -36.78 -60.96 -42.05
C GLU A 121 -35.78 -59.98 -42.68
N ASP A 122 -36.18 -59.37 -43.79
CA ASP A 122 -35.35 -58.49 -44.64
C ASP A 122 -34.15 -59.15 -45.34
N THR A 123 -34.01 -60.48 -45.29
CA THR A 123 -33.08 -61.23 -46.15
C THR A 123 -33.86 -61.85 -47.31
N ASN A 124 -33.34 -61.75 -48.54
CA ASN A 124 -33.97 -62.37 -49.72
C ASN A 124 -33.69 -63.89 -49.80
N ILE A 125 -33.57 -64.57 -48.66
CA ILE A 125 -33.26 -65.99 -48.54
C ILE A 125 -34.58 -66.77 -48.43
N ASN A 126 -34.75 -67.79 -49.26
CA ASN A 126 -35.92 -68.67 -49.23
C ASN A 126 -35.50 -70.11 -49.51
N GLU A 127 -34.93 -70.74 -48.50
CA GLU A 127 -34.44 -72.11 -48.53
C GLU A 127 -35.33 -73.02 -47.66
N ASP A 128 -35.64 -74.21 -48.16
CA ASP A 128 -36.57 -75.15 -47.52
C ASP A 128 -35.85 -76.20 -46.63
N ASP A 129 -34.52 -76.27 -46.69
CA ASP A 129 -33.69 -77.18 -45.90
C ASP A 129 -32.33 -76.57 -45.53
N ALA A 130 -31.53 -77.25 -44.69
CA ALA A 130 -30.25 -76.75 -44.20
C ALA A 130 -29.09 -76.81 -45.21
N ASN A 131 -29.32 -77.25 -46.46
CA ASN A 131 -28.30 -77.36 -47.51
C ASN A 131 -28.17 -76.05 -48.30
N TRP A 132 -27.95 -74.94 -47.59
CA TRP A 132 -27.81 -73.63 -48.21
C TRP A 132 -26.57 -73.55 -49.09
N ASN A 133 -26.72 -72.89 -50.23
CA ASN A 133 -25.61 -72.65 -51.15
C ASN A 133 -24.75 -71.45 -50.66
N LYS A 134 -23.62 -71.22 -51.36
CA LYS A 134 -22.65 -70.19 -50.98
C LYS A 134 -23.28 -68.78 -50.93
N ASP A 135 -24.12 -68.46 -51.90
CA ASP A 135 -24.67 -67.11 -52.04
C ASP A 135 -25.67 -66.81 -50.91
N ASP A 136 -26.48 -67.78 -50.48
CA ASP A 136 -27.40 -67.60 -49.34
C ASP A 136 -26.67 -67.50 -47.99
N VAL A 137 -25.64 -68.34 -47.77
CA VAL A 137 -24.77 -68.20 -46.58
C VAL A 137 -24.09 -66.84 -46.57
N LYS A 138 -23.61 -66.37 -47.74
CA LYS A 138 -23.03 -65.04 -47.86
C LYS A 138 -24.06 -63.94 -47.57
N ILE A 139 -25.29 -64.04 -48.07
CA ILE A 139 -26.36 -63.07 -47.78
C ILE A 139 -26.62 -63.01 -46.27
N LEU A 140 -26.63 -64.15 -45.58
CA LEU A 140 -26.79 -64.20 -44.13
C LEU A 140 -25.61 -63.54 -43.40
N ASN A 141 -24.37 -63.84 -43.79
CA ASN A 141 -23.17 -63.17 -43.25
C ASN A 141 -23.26 -61.64 -43.40
N ASP A 142 -23.57 -61.17 -44.60
CA ASP A 142 -23.71 -59.75 -44.91
C ASP A 142 -24.85 -59.11 -44.09
N ALA A 143 -25.97 -59.81 -43.92
CA ALA A 143 -27.11 -59.35 -43.14
C ALA A 143 -26.79 -59.23 -41.65
N ILE A 144 -26.06 -60.19 -41.06
CA ILE A 144 -25.62 -60.16 -39.66
C ILE A 144 -24.71 -58.96 -39.43
N ILE A 145 -23.72 -58.74 -40.30
CA ILE A 145 -22.82 -57.58 -40.22
C ILE A 145 -23.60 -56.27 -40.35
N HIS A 146 -24.53 -56.18 -41.29
CA HIS A 146 -25.35 -54.99 -41.47
C HIS A 146 -26.24 -54.71 -40.24
N ALA A 147 -26.91 -55.73 -39.69
CA ALA A 147 -27.71 -55.58 -38.48
C ALA A 147 -26.85 -55.16 -37.27
N LEU A 148 -25.62 -55.68 -37.16
CA LEU A 148 -24.67 -55.26 -36.13
C LEU A 148 -24.28 -53.78 -36.28
N LYS A 149 -24.04 -53.31 -37.51
CA LYS A 149 -23.77 -51.89 -37.78
C LYS A 149 -24.93 -51.01 -37.33
N GLU A 150 -26.17 -51.37 -37.68
CA GLU A 150 -27.34 -50.58 -37.28
C GLU A 150 -27.51 -50.52 -35.77
N ALA A 151 -27.33 -51.66 -35.07
CA ALA A 151 -27.33 -51.68 -33.60
C ALA A 151 -26.24 -50.78 -33.01
N TYR A 152 -25.04 -50.78 -33.60
CA TYR A 152 -23.95 -49.92 -33.14
C TYR A 152 -24.14 -48.44 -33.48
N LYS A 153 -24.74 -48.09 -34.62
CA LYS A 153 -25.12 -46.70 -34.94
C LYS A 153 -26.11 -46.18 -33.90
N ASP A 154 -27.15 -46.96 -33.59
CA ASP A 154 -28.11 -46.63 -32.55
C ASP A 154 -27.43 -46.43 -31.20
N ALA A 155 -26.57 -47.37 -30.80
CA ALA A 155 -25.82 -47.29 -29.55
C ALA A 155 -24.96 -46.02 -29.45
N ILE A 156 -24.22 -45.69 -30.52
CA ILE A 156 -23.38 -44.48 -30.58
C ILE A 156 -24.24 -43.23 -30.41
N MET A 157 -25.39 -43.15 -31.05
CA MET A 157 -26.29 -42.01 -30.95
C MET A 157 -26.85 -41.81 -29.53
N HIS A 158 -26.99 -42.90 -28.76
CA HIS A 158 -27.44 -42.90 -27.37
C HIS A 158 -26.32 -42.73 -26.33
N ASN A 159 -25.04 -42.59 -26.73
CA ASN A 159 -23.98 -42.29 -25.79
C ASN A 159 -24.14 -40.87 -25.21
N ASP A 160 -24.16 -40.75 -23.89
CA ASP A 160 -24.45 -39.50 -23.19
C ASP A 160 -23.28 -38.49 -23.19
N ASN A 161 -22.05 -38.97 -23.38
CA ASN A 161 -20.84 -38.13 -23.25
C ASN A 161 -20.20 -37.79 -24.60
N LEU A 162 -20.62 -38.44 -25.69
CA LEU A 162 -20.16 -38.08 -27.03
C LEU A 162 -20.83 -36.80 -27.51
N SER A 163 -20.06 -35.92 -28.15
CA SER A 163 -20.61 -34.75 -28.83
C SER A 163 -21.42 -35.18 -30.06
N GLN A 164 -22.23 -34.29 -30.61
CA GLN A 164 -22.97 -34.60 -31.83
C GLN A 164 -22.03 -34.85 -33.02
N ASP A 165 -20.90 -34.15 -33.09
CA ASP A 165 -19.90 -34.32 -34.15
C ASP A 165 -19.21 -35.69 -34.05
N GLU A 166 -18.85 -36.12 -32.84
CA GLU A 166 -18.28 -37.45 -32.59
C GLU A 166 -19.28 -38.55 -32.94
N LYS A 167 -20.55 -38.40 -32.54
CA LYS A 167 -21.62 -39.34 -32.89
C LYS A 167 -21.73 -39.48 -34.40
N ASN A 168 -21.86 -38.37 -35.12
CA ASN A 168 -21.98 -38.36 -36.58
C ASN A 168 -20.74 -38.98 -37.24
N TYR A 169 -19.54 -38.63 -36.77
CA TYR A 169 -18.29 -39.16 -37.33
C TYR A 169 -18.22 -40.68 -37.28
N PHE A 170 -18.53 -41.29 -36.12
CA PHE A 170 -18.46 -42.74 -35.97
C PHE A 170 -19.59 -43.45 -36.73
N VAL A 171 -20.79 -42.86 -36.78
CA VAL A 171 -21.89 -43.36 -37.64
C VAL A 171 -21.45 -43.35 -39.11
N ASP A 172 -20.88 -42.23 -39.59
CA ASP A 172 -20.37 -42.11 -40.95
C ASP A 172 -19.23 -43.09 -41.25
N GLN A 173 -18.36 -43.39 -40.27
CA GLN A 173 -17.33 -44.43 -40.45
C GLN A 173 -17.95 -45.81 -40.68
N LEU A 174 -19.03 -46.16 -39.97
CA LEU A 174 -19.72 -47.44 -40.12
C LEU A 174 -20.38 -47.59 -41.50
N ASP A 175 -20.76 -46.47 -42.13
CA ASP A 175 -21.37 -46.42 -43.46
C ASP A 175 -20.37 -46.49 -44.62
N LYS A 176 -19.06 -46.41 -44.36
CA LYS A 176 -18.05 -46.46 -45.43
C LYS A 176 -17.98 -47.82 -46.11
N ASP A 177 -17.81 -47.78 -47.43
CA ASP A 177 -17.50 -48.94 -48.25
C ASP A 177 -16.25 -49.66 -47.74
N GLY A 178 -16.30 -50.99 -47.69
CA GLY A 178 -15.20 -51.83 -47.21
C GLY A 178 -15.12 -52.00 -45.68
N ILE A 179 -16.09 -51.48 -44.92
CA ILE A 179 -16.32 -51.83 -43.51
C ILE A 179 -17.34 -52.98 -43.48
N ASP A 180 -16.96 -54.17 -43.90
CA ASP A 180 -17.87 -55.31 -44.15
C ASP A 180 -17.52 -56.57 -43.35
N THR A 181 -16.62 -56.43 -42.38
CA THR A 181 -16.13 -57.52 -41.53
C THR A 181 -16.30 -57.18 -40.06
N LEU A 182 -16.42 -58.22 -39.23
CA LEU A 182 -16.62 -58.11 -37.79
C LEU A 182 -15.55 -57.21 -37.13
N ASP A 183 -14.28 -57.48 -37.40
CA ASP A 183 -13.14 -56.77 -36.80
C ASP A 183 -13.17 -55.27 -37.10
N LYS A 184 -13.44 -54.89 -38.35
CA LYS A 184 -13.50 -53.48 -38.76
C LYS A 184 -14.64 -52.73 -38.10
N VAL A 185 -15.82 -53.38 -38.00
CA VAL A 185 -16.99 -52.80 -37.34
C VAL A 185 -16.72 -52.60 -35.84
N GLN A 186 -16.15 -53.62 -35.17
CA GLN A 186 -15.80 -53.52 -33.75
C GLN A 186 -14.70 -52.49 -33.48
N GLU A 187 -13.70 -52.35 -34.37
CA GLU A 187 -12.63 -51.35 -34.21
C GLU A 187 -13.20 -49.91 -34.13
N ILE A 188 -14.16 -49.58 -34.99
CA ILE A 188 -14.80 -48.26 -34.99
C ILE A 188 -15.58 -48.03 -33.69
N VAL A 189 -16.36 -49.02 -33.27
CA VAL A 189 -17.23 -48.89 -32.08
C VAL A 189 -16.41 -48.84 -30.79
N ASN A 190 -15.31 -49.59 -30.71
CA ASN A 190 -14.40 -49.57 -29.57
C ASN A 190 -13.76 -48.18 -29.42
N LYS A 191 -13.37 -47.52 -30.51
CA LYS A 191 -12.87 -46.14 -30.47
C LYS A 191 -13.93 -45.15 -29.98
N ALA A 192 -15.19 -45.30 -30.41
CA ALA A 192 -16.29 -44.47 -29.91
C ALA A 192 -16.50 -44.66 -28.41
N LYS A 193 -16.43 -45.91 -27.94
CA LYS A 193 -16.50 -46.25 -26.51
C LYS A 193 -15.34 -45.64 -25.72
N GLU A 194 -14.10 -45.78 -26.20
CA GLU A 194 -12.92 -45.22 -25.53
C GLU A 194 -13.03 -43.71 -25.33
N ILE A 195 -13.54 -42.98 -26.32
CA ILE A 195 -13.78 -41.52 -26.20
C ILE A 195 -14.89 -41.24 -25.19
N ASN A 196 -16.00 -41.97 -25.25
CA ASN A 196 -17.12 -41.81 -24.31
C ASN A 196 -16.68 -42.02 -22.86
N ASP A 197 -15.96 -43.12 -22.60
CA ASP A 197 -15.43 -43.47 -21.28
C ASP A 197 -14.42 -42.42 -20.79
N ALA A 198 -13.50 -41.96 -21.66
CA ALA A 198 -12.51 -40.95 -21.30
C ALA A 198 -13.17 -39.61 -20.92
N LYS A 199 -14.25 -39.23 -21.59
CA LYS A 199 -15.02 -38.04 -21.22
C LYS A 199 -15.82 -38.26 -19.93
N GLU A 200 -16.39 -39.44 -19.73
CA GLU A 200 -17.06 -39.80 -18.48
C GLU A 200 -16.12 -39.65 -17.28
N ASP A 201 -14.90 -40.18 -17.40
CA ASP A 201 -13.85 -40.04 -16.38
C ASP A 201 -13.52 -38.57 -16.11
N LEU A 202 -13.41 -37.73 -17.15
CA LEU A 202 -13.17 -36.29 -16.97
C LEU A 202 -14.33 -35.60 -16.25
N ILE A 203 -15.57 -35.86 -16.67
CA ILE A 203 -16.80 -35.32 -16.07
C ILE A 203 -16.90 -35.68 -14.59
N ASN A 204 -16.66 -36.95 -14.26
CA ASN A 204 -16.68 -37.45 -12.89
C ASN A 204 -15.57 -36.86 -12.00
N ASN A 205 -14.49 -36.35 -12.60
CA ASN A 205 -13.37 -35.74 -11.89
C ASN A 205 -13.41 -34.21 -11.84
N VAL A 206 -14.40 -33.53 -12.44
CA VAL A 206 -14.46 -32.05 -12.51
C VAL A 206 -14.28 -31.41 -11.13
N ALA A 207 -15.04 -31.83 -10.12
CA ALA A 207 -14.95 -31.28 -8.76
C ALA A 207 -13.57 -31.46 -8.10
N LYS A 208 -12.83 -32.50 -8.50
CA LYS A 208 -11.48 -32.76 -8.00
C LYS A 208 -10.41 -31.98 -8.76
N LEU A 209 -10.62 -31.77 -10.06
CA LEU A 209 -9.70 -31.04 -10.92
C LEU A 209 -9.79 -29.53 -10.70
N TYR A 210 -10.99 -29.04 -10.38
CA TYR A 210 -11.30 -27.62 -10.24
C TYR A 210 -12.01 -27.36 -8.90
N PRO A 211 -11.27 -27.48 -7.77
CA PRO A 211 -11.85 -27.50 -6.44
C PRO A 211 -12.41 -26.15 -5.97
N HIS A 212 -12.05 -25.04 -6.62
CA HIS A 212 -12.48 -23.69 -6.25
C HIS A 212 -13.72 -23.23 -7.02
N LEU A 213 -14.11 -23.94 -8.08
CA LEU A 213 -15.36 -23.68 -8.79
C LEU A 213 -16.56 -24.04 -7.90
N ASN A 214 -17.59 -23.19 -7.92
CA ASN A 214 -18.88 -23.51 -7.30
C ASN A 214 -19.67 -24.54 -8.13
N ASP A 215 -20.71 -25.15 -7.55
CA ASP A 215 -21.43 -26.25 -8.21
C ASP A 215 -22.03 -25.85 -9.58
N SER A 216 -22.49 -24.61 -9.74
CA SER A 216 -23.04 -24.12 -11.01
C SER A 216 -21.96 -24.01 -12.09
N GLN A 217 -20.76 -23.55 -11.74
CA GLN A 217 -19.59 -23.51 -12.62
C GLN A 217 -19.10 -24.92 -12.96
N GLN A 218 -19.03 -25.82 -11.97
CA GLN A 218 -18.66 -27.23 -12.22
C GLN A 218 -19.64 -27.92 -13.17
N THR A 219 -20.94 -27.69 -12.99
CA THR A 219 -21.98 -28.21 -13.89
C THR A 219 -21.79 -27.70 -15.32
N SER A 220 -21.51 -26.40 -15.49
CA SER A 220 -21.20 -25.81 -16.80
C SER A 220 -19.99 -26.50 -17.46
N VAL A 221 -18.92 -26.73 -16.72
CA VAL A 221 -17.73 -27.43 -17.24
C VAL A 221 -18.06 -28.88 -17.65
N GLN A 222 -18.88 -29.58 -16.87
CA GLN A 222 -19.33 -30.94 -17.23
C GLN A 222 -20.13 -30.94 -18.54
N GLU A 223 -21.04 -29.98 -18.72
CA GLU A 223 -21.81 -29.82 -19.97
C GLU A 223 -20.93 -29.44 -21.16
N GLU A 224 -19.96 -28.56 -20.96
CA GLU A 224 -18.99 -28.16 -21.98
C GLU A 224 -18.09 -29.33 -22.41
N ILE A 225 -17.67 -30.22 -21.49
CA ILE A 225 -16.92 -31.44 -21.83
C ILE A 225 -17.75 -32.40 -22.70
N LYS A 226 -19.06 -32.53 -22.42
CA LYS A 226 -19.97 -33.35 -23.24
C LYS A 226 -20.08 -32.79 -24.66
N ALA A 227 -20.23 -31.47 -24.77
CA ALA A 227 -20.38 -30.79 -26.04
C ALA A 227 -19.08 -30.76 -26.87
N ALA A 228 -17.92 -30.65 -26.24
CA ALA A 228 -16.63 -30.50 -26.92
C ALA A 228 -16.10 -31.82 -27.52
N ASN A 229 -15.28 -31.75 -28.58
CA ASN A 229 -14.64 -32.94 -29.16
C ASN A 229 -13.37 -33.31 -28.37
N LEU A 230 -13.17 -34.61 -28.10
CA LEU A 230 -11.93 -35.09 -27.49
C LEU A 230 -10.82 -35.27 -28.53
N ASN A 231 -11.18 -35.70 -29.74
CA ASN A 231 -10.26 -35.88 -30.85
C ASN A 231 -10.40 -34.75 -31.89
N ALA A 232 -9.37 -33.92 -32.01
CA ALA A 232 -9.32 -32.81 -32.95
C ALA A 232 -9.39 -33.23 -34.43
N GLU A 233 -9.10 -34.49 -34.75
CA GLU A 233 -9.16 -35.00 -36.13
C GLU A 233 -10.61 -35.24 -36.62
N ILE A 234 -11.60 -35.29 -35.73
CA ILE A 234 -13.01 -35.53 -36.08
C ILE A 234 -13.62 -34.28 -36.72
N THR A 235 -13.50 -33.13 -36.05
CA THR A 235 -13.93 -31.83 -36.57
C THR A 235 -13.06 -30.74 -35.92
N PRO A 236 -12.00 -30.28 -36.60
CA PRO A 236 -11.02 -29.37 -36.01
C PRO A 236 -11.57 -28.01 -35.59
N GLU A 237 -12.67 -27.54 -36.20
CA GLU A 237 -13.25 -26.22 -35.93
C GLU A 237 -14.20 -26.20 -34.72
N HIS A 238 -14.57 -27.36 -34.18
CA HIS A 238 -15.40 -27.45 -32.98
C HIS A 238 -14.55 -27.25 -31.72
N THR A 239 -15.14 -26.73 -30.64
CA THR A 239 -14.49 -26.64 -29.32
C THR A 239 -13.94 -28.00 -28.90
N GLN A 240 -12.70 -28.00 -28.41
CA GLN A 240 -11.98 -29.20 -27.99
C GLN A 240 -12.00 -29.34 -26.47
N VAL A 241 -12.01 -30.57 -25.96
CA VAL A 241 -11.95 -30.84 -24.51
C VAL A 241 -10.71 -30.21 -23.87
N SER A 242 -9.59 -30.11 -24.60
CA SER A 242 -8.39 -29.41 -24.11
C SER A 242 -8.65 -27.93 -23.84
N GLU A 243 -9.41 -27.25 -24.69
CA GLU A 243 -9.76 -25.84 -24.54
C GLU A 243 -10.71 -25.62 -23.35
N VAL A 244 -11.71 -26.50 -23.20
CA VAL A 244 -12.60 -26.49 -22.02
C VAL A 244 -11.79 -26.63 -20.73
N LYS A 245 -10.81 -27.54 -20.71
CA LYS A 245 -9.95 -27.75 -19.53
C LYS A 245 -9.09 -26.53 -19.20
N GLU A 246 -8.55 -25.85 -20.22
CA GLU A 246 -7.78 -24.61 -20.04
C GLU A 246 -8.66 -23.48 -19.49
N ASN A 247 -9.86 -23.31 -20.05
CA ASN A 247 -10.82 -22.30 -19.60
C ASN A 247 -11.31 -22.57 -18.16
N ALA A 248 -11.61 -23.83 -17.84
CA ALA A 248 -12.01 -24.26 -16.51
C ALA A 248 -10.90 -24.01 -15.47
N GLN A 249 -9.64 -24.35 -15.80
CA GLN A 249 -8.51 -24.06 -14.92
C GLN A 249 -8.34 -22.55 -14.70
N ALA A 250 -8.45 -21.76 -15.77
CA ALA A 250 -8.30 -20.32 -15.66
C ALA A 250 -9.41 -19.67 -14.81
N LEU A 251 -10.63 -20.21 -14.86
CA LEU A 251 -11.74 -19.80 -13.99
C LEU A 251 -11.50 -20.25 -12.53
N ASP A 252 -11.04 -21.48 -12.33
CA ASP A 252 -10.70 -22.04 -11.02
C ASP A 252 -9.62 -21.21 -10.31
N ASP A 253 -8.57 -20.82 -11.04
CA ASP A 253 -7.52 -19.93 -10.54
C ASP A 253 -8.09 -18.57 -10.09
N SER A 254 -9.04 -18.00 -10.85
CA SER A 254 -9.72 -16.75 -10.49
C SER A 254 -10.62 -16.92 -9.26
N MET A 255 -11.32 -18.04 -9.13
CA MET A 255 -12.13 -18.36 -7.95
C MET A 255 -11.26 -18.59 -6.70
N ALA A 256 -10.09 -19.22 -6.85
CA ALA A 256 -9.12 -19.36 -5.76
C ALA A 256 -8.63 -18.00 -5.25
N GLN A 257 -8.44 -17.02 -6.16
CA GLN A 257 -8.11 -15.65 -5.77
C GLN A 257 -9.25 -14.96 -5.00
N LEU A 258 -10.51 -15.23 -5.37
CA LEU A 258 -11.68 -14.71 -4.67
C LEU A 258 -11.79 -15.32 -3.26
N GLU A 259 -11.60 -16.64 -3.14
CA GLU A 259 -11.61 -17.37 -1.87
C GLU A 259 -10.52 -16.88 -0.91
N LEU A 260 -9.32 -16.61 -1.42
CA LEU A 260 -8.22 -16.05 -0.63
C LEU A 260 -8.60 -14.72 0.04
N ARG A 261 -9.39 -13.89 -0.65
CA ARG A 261 -9.81 -12.57 -0.16
C ARG A 261 -10.93 -12.66 0.85
N GLU A 262 -11.89 -13.56 0.63
CA GLU A 262 -12.92 -13.87 1.64
C GLU A 262 -12.28 -14.41 2.92
N SER A 263 -11.33 -15.34 2.78
CA SER A 263 -10.61 -15.95 3.91
C SER A 263 -9.80 -14.93 4.73
N ALA A 264 -9.34 -13.83 4.11
CA ALA A 264 -8.61 -12.77 4.79
C ALA A 264 -9.50 -11.83 5.64
N LYS A 265 -10.83 -11.92 5.51
CA LYS A 265 -11.80 -11.00 6.13
C LYS A 265 -11.56 -10.79 7.63
N ASP A 266 -11.46 -11.88 8.40
CA ASP A 266 -11.35 -11.77 9.87
C ASP A 266 -10.03 -11.09 10.30
N THR A 267 -8.95 -11.33 9.53
CA THR A 267 -7.66 -10.65 9.76
C THR A 267 -7.78 -9.15 9.45
N ILE A 268 -8.49 -8.80 8.37
CA ILE A 268 -8.71 -7.40 8.00
C ILE A 268 -9.61 -6.70 9.02
N HIS A 269 -10.72 -7.32 9.45
CA HIS A 269 -11.65 -6.76 10.44
C HIS A 269 -11.01 -6.45 11.80
N THR A 270 -9.97 -7.20 12.17
CA THR A 270 -9.23 -6.99 13.42
C THR A 270 -8.04 -6.05 13.26
N SER A 271 -7.69 -5.63 12.04
CA SER A 271 -6.58 -4.73 11.78
C SER A 271 -6.85 -3.30 12.27
N ASP A 272 -5.80 -2.62 12.74
CA ASP A 272 -5.88 -1.20 13.12
C ASP A 272 -6.35 -0.32 11.95
N ALA A 273 -5.99 -0.68 10.71
CA ALA A 273 -6.43 0.01 9.51
C ALA A 273 -7.96 -0.03 9.37
N TYR A 274 -8.56 -1.22 9.49
CA TYR A 274 -10.01 -1.36 9.49
C TYR A 274 -10.62 -0.58 10.65
N LEU A 275 -10.15 -0.76 11.90
CA LEU A 275 -10.72 -0.05 13.05
C LEU A 275 -10.69 1.49 12.90
N THR A 276 -9.64 2.02 12.28
CA THR A 276 -9.42 3.47 12.05
C THR A 276 -10.19 4.03 10.84
N ALA A 277 -10.48 3.20 9.83
CA ALA A 277 -11.11 3.60 8.57
C ALA A 277 -12.52 4.20 8.74
N THR A 278 -12.97 4.92 7.71
CA THR A 278 -14.34 5.50 7.66
C THR A 278 -15.40 4.39 7.54
N ASN A 279 -16.60 4.64 8.06
CA ASN A 279 -17.72 3.69 7.94
C ASN A 279 -18.05 3.37 6.47
N GLU A 280 -18.02 4.38 5.59
CA GLU A 280 -18.27 4.21 4.15
C GLU A 280 -17.28 3.21 3.51
N SER A 281 -15.99 3.32 3.82
CA SER A 281 -14.99 2.41 3.24
C SER A 281 -15.02 1.00 3.84
N LYS A 282 -15.42 0.86 5.11
CA LYS A 282 -15.70 -0.44 5.76
C LYS A 282 -16.85 -1.13 5.07
N GLU A 283 -17.97 -0.42 4.92
CA GLU A 283 -19.18 -0.94 4.29
C GLU A 283 -18.92 -1.37 2.83
N LEU A 284 -18.17 -0.58 2.07
CA LEU A 284 -17.75 -0.93 0.71
C LEU A 284 -17.00 -2.26 0.67
N TYR A 285 -15.99 -2.44 1.52
CA TYR A 285 -15.22 -3.69 1.60
C TYR A 285 -16.11 -4.86 2.05
N ASP A 286 -16.92 -4.67 3.08
CA ASP A 286 -17.74 -5.73 3.67
C ASP A 286 -18.83 -6.22 2.71
N LYS A 287 -19.46 -5.33 1.94
CA LYS A 287 -20.44 -5.69 0.91
C LYS A 287 -19.83 -6.59 -0.16
N LEU A 288 -18.69 -6.20 -0.71
CA LEU A 288 -18.00 -6.97 -1.74
C LEU A 288 -17.52 -8.33 -1.21
N ILE A 289 -17.04 -8.40 0.03
CA ILE A 289 -16.66 -9.67 0.67
C ILE A 289 -17.89 -10.58 0.91
N ASN A 290 -19.02 -10.01 1.31
CA ASN A 290 -20.26 -10.78 1.44
C ASN A 290 -20.73 -11.33 0.08
N GLY A 291 -20.65 -10.54 -0.99
CA GLY A 291 -20.97 -11.02 -2.34
C GLY A 291 -19.99 -12.08 -2.85
N ALA A 292 -18.70 -11.96 -2.50
CA ALA A 292 -17.71 -13.00 -2.79
C ALA A 292 -18.08 -14.32 -2.10
N LYS A 293 -18.46 -14.24 -0.82
CA LYS A 293 -18.97 -15.38 -0.06
C LYS A 293 -20.22 -16.00 -0.69
N GLU A 294 -21.19 -15.18 -1.11
CA GLU A 294 -22.39 -15.67 -1.81
C GLU A 294 -22.02 -16.47 -3.07
N LEU A 295 -21.11 -15.95 -3.91
CA LEU A 295 -20.69 -16.63 -5.12
C LEU A 295 -19.95 -17.95 -4.84
N ILE A 296 -19.06 -17.96 -3.84
CA ILE A 296 -18.33 -19.16 -3.40
C ILE A 296 -19.30 -20.22 -2.88
N ASP A 297 -20.32 -19.81 -2.11
CA ASP A 297 -21.39 -20.69 -1.58
C ASP A 297 -22.44 -21.07 -2.66
N ASN A 298 -22.12 -20.92 -3.95
CA ASN A 298 -22.99 -21.22 -5.10
C ASN A 298 -24.34 -20.45 -5.10
N GLN A 299 -24.36 -19.24 -4.56
CA GLN A 299 -25.51 -18.35 -4.59
C GLN A 299 -25.29 -17.23 -5.62
N VAL A 300 -26.39 -16.70 -6.16
CA VAL A 300 -26.33 -15.48 -6.96
C VAL A 300 -26.04 -14.32 -6.02
N PRO A 301 -24.91 -13.60 -6.15
CA PRO A 301 -24.62 -12.48 -5.29
C PRO A 301 -25.72 -11.42 -5.36
N SER A 302 -26.06 -10.80 -4.24
CA SER A 302 -27.10 -9.77 -4.21
C SER A 302 -26.66 -8.51 -4.96
N GLU A 303 -27.61 -7.81 -5.59
CA GLU A 303 -27.34 -6.55 -6.32
C GLU A 303 -26.62 -5.52 -5.44
N GLU A 304 -26.94 -5.46 -4.15
CA GLU A 304 -26.27 -4.57 -3.20
C GLU A 304 -24.79 -4.92 -3.01
N ASN A 305 -24.46 -6.21 -2.94
CA ASN A 305 -23.10 -6.69 -2.71
C ASN A 305 -22.19 -6.56 -3.94
N VAL A 306 -22.76 -6.40 -5.14
CA VAL A 306 -22.00 -6.31 -6.41
C VAL A 306 -22.10 -4.95 -7.09
N ALA A 307 -22.86 -4.01 -6.52
CA ALA A 307 -23.08 -2.67 -7.08
C ALA A 307 -21.77 -1.90 -7.34
N GLU A 308 -20.72 -2.18 -6.54
CA GLU A 308 -19.46 -1.46 -6.55
C GLU A 308 -18.34 -2.21 -7.31
N ILE A 309 -18.68 -3.24 -8.11
CA ILE A 309 -17.69 -3.96 -8.93
C ILE A 309 -17.14 -3.07 -10.04
N GLU A 310 -18.02 -2.44 -10.80
CA GLU A 310 -17.70 -1.44 -11.81
C GLU A 310 -18.93 -0.59 -12.11
N GLU A 311 -18.73 0.55 -12.78
CA GLU A 311 -19.83 1.40 -13.20
C GLU A 311 -20.76 0.64 -14.15
N ASN A 312 -22.05 0.56 -13.79
CA ASN A 312 -23.08 -0.19 -14.54
C ASN A 312 -22.80 -1.70 -14.66
N PHE A 313 -22.16 -2.31 -13.66
CA PHE A 313 -22.01 -3.77 -13.60
C PHE A 313 -23.38 -4.45 -13.73
N THR A 314 -23.49 -5.40 -14.67
CA THR A 314 -24.71 -6.20 -14.84
C THR A 314 -24.52 -7.52 -14.13
N ASN A 315 -25.21 -7.69 -13.00
CA ASN A 315 -25.14 -8.91 -12.22
C ASN A 315 -25.64 -10.12 -13.03
N PRO A 316 -24.85 -11.19 -13.18
CA PRO A 316 -25.33 -12.44 -13.77
C PRO A 316 -26.51 -13.02 -12.99
N THR A 317 -27.49 -13.56 -13.70
CA THR A 317 -28.72 -14.10 -13.12
C THR A 317 -28.55 -15.48 -12.47
N THR A 318 -27.35 -16.06 -12.54
CA THR A 318 -27.01 -17.38 -11.98
C THR A 318 -25.63 -17.32 -11.31
N ALA A 319 -25.31 -18.30 -10.47
CA ALA A 319 -23.99 -18.41 -9.84
C ALA A 319 -22.90 -18.93 -10.79
N ASN A 320 -23.24 -19.26 -12.05
CA ASN A 320 -22.29 -19.64 -13.09
C ASN A 320 -21.59 -18.40 -13.67
N TRP A 321 -20.81 -17.70 -12.83
CA TRP A 321 -20.05 -16.55 -13.27
C TRP A 321 -18.83 -17.00 -14.09
N ASN A 322 -18.65 -16.39 -15.26
CA ASN A 322 -17.46 -16.61 -16.07
C ASN A 322 -16.22 -15.92 -15.48
N LYS A 323 -15.05 -16.23 -16.05
CA LYS A 323 -13.75 -15.74 -15.56
C LYS A 323 -13.68 -14.21 -15.50
N THR A 324 -14.17 -13.54 -16.55
CA THR A 324 -14.14 -12.08 -16.65
C THR A 324 -14.89 -11.42 -15.49
N ASN A 325 -16.05 -11.94 -15.11
CA ASN A 325 -16.84 -11.39 -14.01
C ASN A 325 -16.17 -11.65 -12.65
N VAL A 326 -15.60 -12.85 -12.45
CA VAL A 326 -14.84 -13.17 -11.23
C VAL A 326 -13.60 -12.27 -11.10
N ASP A 327 -12.83 -12.07 -12.17
CA ASP A 327 -11.65 -11.21 -12.18
C ASP A 327 -11.99 -9.75 -11.85
N LYS A 328 -13.09 -9.24 -12.39
CA LYS A 328 -13.61 -7.90 -12.05
C LYS A 328 -13.96 -7.83 -10.56
N PHE A 329 -14.59 -8.86 -10.02
CA PHE A 329 -14.95 -8.90 -8.61
C PHE A 329 -13.72 -8.89 -7.69
N VAL A 330 -12.72 -9.73 -8.02
CA VAL A 330 -11.42 -9.75 -7.32
C VAL A 330 -10.77 -8.36 -7.33
N THR A 331 -10.76 -7.70 -8.49
CA THR A 331 -10.20 -6.34 -8.64
C THR A 331 -10.97 -5.32 -7.80
N ALA A 332 -12.29 -5.42 -7.75
CA ALA A 332 -13.13 -4.52 -6.95
C ALA A 332 -12.83 -4.65 -5.45
N ILE A 333 -12.67 -5.88 -4.93
CA ILE A 333 -12.28 -6.12 -3.54
C ILE A 333 -10.90 -5.51 -3.25
N ASP A 334 -9.92 -5.70 -4.14
CA ASP A 334 -8.59 -5.11 -3.98
C ASP A 334 -8.63 -3.57 -3.96
N ASN A 335 -9.50 -2.95 -4.77
CA ASN A 335 -9.69 -1.50 -4.79
C ASN A 335 -10.45 -0.99 -3.56
N ALA A 336 -11.45 -1.73 -3.07
CA ALA A 336 -12.14 -1.43 -1.83
C ALA A 336 -11.18 -1.48 -0.64
N LEU A 337 -10.29 -2.49 -0.60
CA LEU A 337 -9.26 -2.60 0.41
C LEU A 337 -8.28 -1.41 0.35
N LYS A 338 -7.83 -1.01 -0.83
CA LYS A 338 -7.01 0.22 -0.99
C LYS A 338 -7.74 1.47 -0.47
N THR A 339 -9.03 1.60 -0.79
CA THR A 339 -9.86 2.73 -0.34
C THR A 339 -9.97 2.77 1.18
N LEU A 340 -10.20 1.61 1.80
CA LEU A 340 -10.23 1.46 3.25
C LEU A 340 -8.94 1.93 3.91
N TYR A 341 -7.79 1.44 3.44
CA TYR A 341 -6.48 1.82 3.96
C TYR A 341 -6.16 3.31 3.76
N LYS A 342 -6.50 3.89 2.61
CA LYS A 342 -6.34 5.34 2.37
C LYS A 342 -7.19 6.17 3.33
N SER A 343 -8.43 5.74 3.59
CA SER A 343 -9.30 6.44 4.53
C SER A 343 -8.79 6.36 5.97
N ALA A 344 -8.18 5.23 6.35
CA ALA A 344 -7.55 5.06 7.65
C ALA A 344 -6.33 5.98 7.81
N ILE A 345 -5.50 6.12 6.77
CA ILE A 345 -4.39 7.09 6.74
C ILE A 345 -4.90 8.52 6.91
N ASP A 346 -6.04 8.86 6.29
CA ASP A 346 -6.63 10.20 6.43
C ASP A 346 -7.06 10.54 7.85
N LYS A 347 -7.44 9.53 8.64
CA LYS A 347 -7.82 9.66 10.04
C LYS A 347 -6.64 9.76 11.01
N LEU A 348 -5.41 9.53 10.56
CA LEU A 348 -4.22 9.79 11.36
C LEU A 348 -4.06 11.31 11.55
N GLU A 349 -4.23 11.77 12.78
CA GLU A 349 -4.42 13.19 13.09
C GLU A 349 -3.12 13.98 13.04
N ASN A 350 -1.99 13.36 13.34
CA ASN A 350 -0.70 14.02 13.56
C ASN A 350 0.18 14.03 12.31
N LEU A 351 -0.22 13.35 11.23
CA LEU A 351 0.52 13.36 9.96
C LEU A 351 0.29 14.64 9.16
N THR A 352 1.32 15.09 8.44
CA THR A 352 1.19 16.14 7.43
C THR A 352 0.53 15.61 6.15
N ASP A 353 0.02 16.50 5.30
CA ASP A 353 -0.53 16.11 3.99
C ASP A 353 0.52 15.41 3.12
N ALA A 354 1.80 15.82 3.21
CA ALA A 354 2.90 15.18 2.49
C ALA A 354 3.14 13.74 2.99
N GLU A 355 3.14 13.53 4.31
CA GLU A 355 3.27 12.20 4.93
C GLU A 355 2.09 11.29 4.56
N LYS A 356 0.86 11.84 4.59
CA LYS A 356 -0.35 11.12 4.15
C LYS A 356 -0.27 10.73 2.68
N ASN A 357 0.10 11.66 1.81
CA ASN A 357 0.22 11.40 0.38
C ASN A 357 1.30 10.35 0.08
N GLU A 358 2.47 10.43 0.72
CA GLU A 358 3.53 9.42 0.56
C GLU A 358 3.04 8.02 0.97
N ALA A 359 2.28 7.92 2.07
CA ALA A 359 1.71 6.66 2.54
C ALA A 359 0.62 6.13 1.56
N LYS A 360 -0.27 6.99 1.07
CA LYS A 360 -1.30 6.60 0.09
C LYS A 360 -0.71 6.14 -1.24
N THR A 361 0.36 6.78 -1.71
CA THR A 361 1.06 6.32 -2.92
C THR A 361 1.66 4.93 -2.74
N LYS A 362 2.10 4.57 -1.53
CA LYS A 362 2.57 3.20 -1.23
C LYS A 362 1.43 2.20 -1.19
N VAL A 363 0.25 2.59 -0.71
CA VAL A 363 -0.97 1.77 -0.78
C VAL A 363 -1.35 1.44 -2.24
N ASP A 364 -1.14 2.39 -3.16
CA ASP A 364 -1.41 2.17 -4.59
C ASP A 364 -0.35 1.32 -5.30
N ASN A 365 0.84 1.17 -4.72
CA ASN A 365 1.94 0.48 -5.35
C ASN A 365 1.81 -1.04 -5.15
N PRO A 366 1.59 -1.84 -6.22
CA PRO A 366 1.44 -3.29 -6.10
C PRO A 366 2.71 -4.00 -5.61
N ALA A 367 3.88 -3.36 -5.69
CA ALA A 367 5.13 -3.90 -5.16
C ALA A 367 5.28 -3.72 -3.64
N THR A 368 4.36 -3.02 -2.99
CA THR A 368 4.38 -2.75 -1.54
C THR A 368 3.26 -3.53 -0.85
N ASN A 369 3.56 -4.13 0.29
CA ASN A 369 2.50 -4.68 1.14
C ASN A 369 1.68 -3.52 1.72
N ILE A 370 0.37 -3.52 1.46
CA ILE A 370 -0.54 -2.45 1.91
C ILE A 370 -0.57 -2.28 3.43
N HIS A 371 -0.38 -3.37 4.18
CA HIS A 371 -0.32 -3.38 5.64
C HIS A 371 0.91 -2.62 6.14
N ASP A 372 2.09 -2.93 5.60
CA ASP A 372 3.35 -2.25 5.95
C ASP A 372 3.29 -0.74 5.67
N ALA A 373 2.58 -0.33 4.61
CA ALA A 373 2.40 1.08 4.27
C ALA A 373 1.60 1.82 5.36
N PHE A 374 0.51 1.23 5.86
CA PHE A 374 -0.27 1.80 6.95
C PHE A 374 0.47 1.78 8.28
N ASP A 375 1.11 0.65 8.63
CA ASP A 375 1.87 0.53 9.88
C ASP A 375 2.97 1.58 9.99
N LYS A 376 3.65 1.87 8.88
CA LYS A 376 4.66 2.93 8.84
C LYS A 376 4.04 4.32 9.08
N ALA A 377 2.88 4.60 8.46
CA ALA A 377 2.16 5.86 8.66
C ALA A 377 1.67 5.99 10.12
N GLN A 378 1.10 4.92 10.67
CA GLN A 378 0.62 4.87 12.04
C GLN A 378 1.75 5.04 13.06
N ASN A 379 2.91 4.41 12.84
CA ASN A 379 4.09 4.59 13.68
C ASN A 379 4.64 6.02 13.63
N THR A 380 4.59 6.65 12.46
CA THR A 380 4.94 8.08 12.30
C THR A 380 3.98 8.96 13.12
N ASP A 381 2.69 8.69 13.03
CA ASP A 381 1.65 9.41 13.78
C ASP A 381 1.86 9.28 15.30
N LYS A 382 2.02 8.04 15.79
CA LYS A 382 2.30 7.74 17.21
C LYS A 382 3.57 8.43 17.71
N THR A 383 4.62 8.48 16.89
CA THR A 383 5.88 9.16 17.25
C THR A 383 5.64 10.66 17.45
N LYS A 384 4.92 11.31 16.53
CA LYS A 384 4.58 12.74 16.65
C LYS A 384 3.65 13.01 17.83
N ALA A 385 2.67 12.15 18.07
CA ALA A 385 1.80 12.23 19.24
C ALA A 385 2.60 12.20 20.57
N ASN A 386 3.60 11.33 20.65
CA ASN A 386 4.49 11.26 21.81
C ASN A 386 5.31 12.54 22.00
N GLU A 387 5.87 13.09 20.92
CA GLU A 387 6.62 14.36 20.98
C GLU A 387 5.71 15.53 21.42
N ILE A 388 4.48 15.59 20.91
CA ILE A 388 3.46 16.58 21.32
C ILE A 388 3.14 16.46 22.82
N ALA A 389 2.98 15.23 23.33
CA ALA A 389 2.70 14.98 24.74
C ALA A 389 3.87 15.40 25.66
N GLN A 390 5.10 15.38 25.16
CA GLN A 390 6.28 15.77 25.93
C GLN A 390 6.54 17.27 25.97
N VAL A 391 5.88 18.08 25.14
CA VAL A 391 6.11 19.55 25.07
C VAL A 391 6.00 20.21 26.45
N ASP A 392 5.00 19.84 27.25
CA ASP A 392 4.77 20.50 28.54
C ASP A 392 5.90 20.25 29.54
N ASN A 393 6.54 19.08 29.46
CA ASN A 393 7.65 18.66 30.32
C ASN A 393 9.01 19.15 29.79
N ASN A 394 9.21 19.11 28.47
CA ASN A 394 10.49 19.44 27.84
C ASN A 394 10.75 20.95 27.80
N TYR A 395 9.69 21.77 27.85
CA TYR A 395 9.77 23.23 27.73
C TYR A 395 9.03 23.94 28.89
N PRO A 396 9.53 23.84 30.13
CA PRO A 396 8.80 24.27 31.33
C PRO A 396 8.69 25.80 31.48
N HIS A 397 9.50 26.59 30.79
CA HIS A 397 9.52 28.06 30.90
C HIS A 397 8.59 28.74 29.88
N LEU A 398 8.10 27.99 28.88
CA LEU A 398 7.12 28.48 27.92
C LEU A 398 5.75 28.69 28.58
N ASN A 399 5.05 29.73 28.13
CA ASN A 399 3.65 29.96 28.50
C ASN A 399 2.70 29.03 27.71
N ALA A 400 1.40 29.07 28.03
CA ALA A 400 0.41 28.19 27.41
C ALA A 400 0.30 28.39 25.87
N GLU A 401 0.31 29.64 25.40
CA GLU A 401 0.22 29.96 23.96
C GLU A 401 1.45 29.47 23.20
N GLN A 402 2.64 29.67 23.76
CA GLN A 402 3.90 29.20 23.19
C GLN A 402 3.96 27.67 23.13
N LYS A 403 3.53 26.98 24.20
CA LYS A 403 3.44 25.52 24.21
C LYS A 403 2.48 25.01 23.14
N GLN A 404 1.33 25.65 23.00
CA GLN A 404 0.37 25.28 21.95
C GLN A 404 0.96 25.50 20.55
N ALA A 405 1.62 26.64 20.31
CA ALA A 405 2.30 26.90 19.05
C ALA A 405 3.37 25.85 18.72
N VAL A 406 4.12 25.35 19.71
CA VAL A 406 5.08 24.25 19.52
C VAL A 406 4.37 22.94 19.19
N LYS A 407 3.28 22.59 19.88
CA LYS A 407 2.49 21.38 19.58
C LYS A 407 1.95 21.42 18.14
N ASP A 408 1.41 22.55 17.73
CA ASP A 408 0.88 22.76 16.38
C ASP A 408 1.99 22.72 15.32
N ALA A 409 3.16 23.30 15.62
CA ALA A 409 4.33 23.23 14.74
C ALA A 409 4.86 21.79 14.58
N ILE A 410 4.91 20.99 15.66
CA ILE A 410 5.29 19.56 15.59
C ILE A 410 4.29 18.79 14.72
N LYS A 411 2.99 19.05 14.89
CA LYS A 411 1.93 18.45 14.06
C LYS A 411 2.09 18.81 12.58
N GLY A 412 2.44 20.07 12.29
CA GLY A 412 2.63 20.59 10.94
C GLY A 412 3.98 20.24 10.28
N ALA A 413 4.95 19.72 11.03
CA ALA A 413 6.29 19.36 10.57
C ALA A 413 6.37 17.89 10.15
N ASN A 414 7.28 17.57 9.24
CA ASN A 414 7.53 16.16 8.85
C ASN A 414 8.43 15.47 9.88
N LEU A 415 8.19 14.19 10.16
CA LEU A 415 9.11 13.42 11.00
C LEU A 415 10.45 13.23 10.27
N ASN A 416 10.42 12.94 8.98
CA ASN A 416 11.59 12.87 8.11
C ASN A 416 11.64 14.08 7.17
N LYS A 417 12.73 14.84 7.24
CA LYS A 417 12.95 16.01 6.37
C LYS A 417 12.86 15.68 4.88
N ASN A 418 13.21 14.46 4.48
CA ASN A 418 13.20 14.05 3.08
C ASN A 418 11.80 13.81 2.49
N THR A 419 10.75 13.74 3.32
CA THR A 419 9.37 13.59 2.84
C THR A 419 8.89 14.85 2.12
N ASP A 420 9.24 16.03 2.65
CA ASP A 420 9.18 17.30 1.92
C ASP A 420 10.27 18.22 2.47
N VAL A 421 11.27 18.48 1.63
CA VAL A 421 12.46 19.26 1.98
C VAL A 421 12.16 20.73 2.27
N ASN A 422 11.02 21.24 1.78
CA ASN A 422 10.61 22.64 1.99
C ASN A 422 9.86 22.82 3.31
N SER A 423 9.38 21.74 3.92
CA SER A 423 8.73 21.75 5.23
C SER A 423 9.75 21.52 6.35
N PRO A 424 9.54 22.09 7.55
CA PRO A 424 10.38 21.81 8.71
C PRO A 424 10.22 20.35 9.15
N SER A 425 11.27 19.83 9.77
CA SER A 425 11.25 18.56 10.48
C SER A 425 10.88 18.74 11.94
N VAL A 426 10.37 17.69 12.59
CA VAL A 426 10.07 17.68 14.02
C VAL A 426 11.31 18.07 14.86
N GLU A 427 12.50 17.62 14.45
CA GLU A 427 13.74 17.95 15.16
C GLU A 427 14.11 19.44 15.04
N GLU A 428 13.92 20.05 13.86
CA GLU A 428 14.11 21.50 13.68
C GLU A 428 13.15 22.32 14.58
N VAL A 429 11.90 21.89 14.69
CA VAL A 429 10.92 22.52 15.60
C VAL A 429 11.36 22.38 17.06
N LYS A 430 11.82 21.20 17.47
CA LYS A 430 12.30 20.94 18.84
C LYS A 430 13.51 21.81 19.20
N ASP A 431 14.42 22.02 18.26
CA ASP A 431 15.58 22.90 18.44
C ASP A 431 15.17 24.36 18.65
N LEU A 432 14.20 24.87 17.89
CA LEU A 432 13.66 26.22 18.11
C LEU A 432 12.92 26.33 19.44
N ALA A 433 12.08 25.35 19.77
CA ALA A 433 11.36 25.34 21.04
C ALA A 433 12.33 25.36 22.24
N LYS A 434 13.43 24.61 22.16
CA LYS A 434 14.50 24.62 23.17
C LYS A 434 15.20 25.97 23.26
N LYS A 435 15.48 26.63 22.14
CA LYS A 435 16.05 27.99 22.14
C LYS A 435 15.09 28.98 22.80
N LEU A 436 13.82 28.96 22.41
CA LEU A 436 12.79 29.83 22.98
C LEU A 436 12.61 29.59 24.48
N ASP A 437 12.56 28.33 24.93
CA ASP A 437 12.43 27.98 26.36
C ASP A 437 13.59 28.55 27.20
N ASN A 438 14.83 28.40 26.72
CA ASN A 438 16.00 28.98 27.38
C ASN A 438 15.92 30.51 27.43
N THR A 439 15.43 31.15 26.37
CA THR A 439 15.20 32.60 26.36
C THR A 439 14.11 33.01 27.35
N MET A 440 13.00 32.26 27.40
CA MET A 440 11.88 32.52 28.31
C MET A 440 12.26 32.36 29.78
N LYS A 441 13.17 31.43 30.10
CA LYS A 441 13.77 31.36 31.44
C LYS A 441 14.37 32.71 31.87
N ASN A 442 15.01 33.44 30.96
CA ASN A 442 15.57 34.76 31.27
C ASN A 442 14.49 35.83 31.34
N VAL A 443 13.52 35.82 30.41
CA VAL A 443 12.37 36.74 30.41
C VAL A 443 11.61 36.66 31.74
N ASN A 444 11.28 35.45 32.19
CA ASN A 444 10.52 35.20 33.41
C ASN A 444 11.23 35.68 34.68
N ASN A 445 12.56 35.81 34.65
CA ASN A 445 13.38 36.26 35.77
C ASN A 445 13.71 37.77 35.73
N LEU A 446 13.28 38.51 34.70
CA LEU A 446 13.55 39.95 34.62
C LEU A 446 13.03 40.72 35.85
N PRO A 447 11.79 40.53 36.33
CA PRO A 447 11.26 41.33 37.44
C PRO A 447 12.01 41.16 38.76
N THR A 448 12.74 40.06 38.92
CA THR A 448 13.48 39.75 40.16
C THR A 448 14.97 40.08 40.06
N ASN A 449 15.53 40.11 38.84
CA ASN A 449 16.98 40.19 38.63
C ASN A 449 17.45 41.55 38.08
N THR A 450 16.54 42.46 37.75
CA THR A 450 16.86 43.77 37.17
C THR A 450 16.01 44.87 37.80
N THR A 451 16.36 46.13 37.52
CA THR A 451 15.53 47.30 37.84
C THR A 451 14.94 47.96 36.60
N LEU A 452 14.78 47.17 35.53
CA LEU A 452 14.18 47.61 34.28
C LEU A 452 12.81 48.25 34.52
N ALA A 453 12.49 49.28 33.73
CA ALA A 453 11.18 49.88 33.75
C ALA A 453 10.08 48.82 33.45
N SER A 454 8.95 48.90 34.16
CA SER A 454 7.83 47.96 33.96
C SER A 454 7.32 47.95 32.51
N GLU A 455 7.38 49.10 31.84
CA GLU A 455 7.05 49.22 30.41
C GLU A 455 8.05 48.45 29.53
N THR A 456 9.35 48.50 29.82
CA THR A 456 10.36 47.70 29.11
C THR A 456 10.14 46.20 29.31
N ILE A 457 9.83 45.76 30.53
CA ILE A 457 9.49 44.36 30.80
C ILE A 457 8.24 43.95 30.00
N THR A 458 7.23 44.83 29.93
CA THR A 458 6.02 44.60 29.14
C THR A 458 6.34 44.47 27.64
N ASN A 459 7.18 45.35 27.10
CA ASN A 459 7.59 45.30 25.70
C ASN A 459 8.36 44.00 25.37
N ILE A 460 9.26 43.56 26.25
CA ILE A 460 9.99 42.29 26.08
C ILE A 460 9.03 41.10 26.16
N ASN A 461 8.06 41.10 27.09
CA ASN A 461 7.04 40.05 27.17
C ASN A 461 6.16 40.00 25.91
N ASN A 462 5.80 41.15 25.34
CA ASN A 462 5.06 41.19 24.08
C ASN A 462 5.87 40.62 22.91
N LEU A 463 7.16 40.99 22.84
CA LEU A 463 8.08 40.44 21.85
C LEU A 463 8.25 38.93 21.98
N ALA A 464 8.16 38.38 23.20
CA ALA A 464 8.31 36.96 23.48
C ALA A 464 7.25 36.05 22.82
N ASN A 465 6.11 36.62 22.40
CA ASN A 465 5.08 35.89 21.67
C ASN A 465 5.24 35.94 20.14
N THR A 466 6.12 36.80 19.62
CA THR A 466 6.35 36.92 18.17
C THR A 466 6.87 35.65 17.47
N PRO A 467 7.60 34.71 18.13
CA PRO A 467 7.98 33.45 17.51
C PRO A 467 6.80 32.50 17.24
N ASN A 468 5.64 32.67 17.91
CA ASN A 468 4.53 31.72 17.83
C ASN A 468 3.98 31.60 16.40
N ASN A 469 3.72 32.74 15.75
CA ASN A 469 3.16 32.77 14.40
C ASN A 469 4.06 32.11 13.34
N PRO A 470 5.36 32.45 13.22
CA PRO A 470 6.24 31.78 12.26
C PRO A 470 6.47 30.30 12.58
N LEU A 471 6.46 29.88 13.86
CA LEU A 471 6.50 28.46 14.23
C LEU A 471 5.32 27.68 13.65
N VAL A 472 4.10 28.16 13.86
CA VAL A 472 2.88 27.52 13.37
C VAL A 472 2.81 27.54 11.83
N ASN A 473 3.27 28.63 11.22
CA ASN A 473 3.30 28.80 9.76
C ASN A 473 4.49 28.09 9.09
N LYS A 474 5.21 27.23 9.82
CA LYS A 474 6.33 26.42 9.29
C LYS A 474 7.52 27.26 8.77
N ASP A 475 7.60 28.53 9.17
CA ASP A 475 8.69 29.44 8.82
C ASP A 475 9.77 29.45 9.91
N HIS A 476 10.63 28.45 9.83
CA HIS A 476 11.72 28.22 10.78
C HIS A 476 12.72 29.39 10.82
N GLU A 477 12.98 30.06 9.68
CA GLU A 477 13.92 31.18 9.62
C GLU A 477 13.39 32.41 10.35
N SER A 478 12.13 32.79 10.09
CA SER A 478 11.49 33.91 10.78
C SER A 478 11.32 33.64 12.27
N ALA A 479 11.00 32.40 12.66
CA ALA A 479 10.93 32.01 14.07
C ALA A 479 12.28 32.15 14.77
N ASN A 480 13.36 31.65 14.17
CA ASN A 480 14.72 31.80 14.70
C ASN A 480 15.14 33.28 14.78
N LYS A 481 14.78 34.09 13.78
CA LYS A 481 15.03 35.54 13.80
C LYS A 481 14.29 36.24 14.94
N ALA A 482 13.02 35.91 15.16
CA ALA A 482 12.22 36.45 16.27
C ALA A 482 12.84 36.09 17.64
N ILE A 483 13.27 34.84 17.82
CA ILE A 483 13.97 34.40 19.04
C ILE A 483 15.29 35.15 19.23
N ASN A 484 16.07 35.37 18.16
CA ASN A 484 17.31 36.13 18.23
C ASN A 484 17.07 37.60 18.62
N ASN A 485 16.03 38.22 18.06
CA ASN A 485 15.65 39.60 18.41
C ASN A 485 15.27 39.70 19.90
N LEU A 486 14.51 38.73 20.42
CA LEU A 486 14.16 38.64 21.84
C LEU A 486 15.41 38.50 22.73
N ASN A 487 16.34 37.61 22.37
CA ASN A 487 17.61 37.46 23.08
C ASN A 487 18.46 38.75 23.07
N ASN A 488 18.49 39.46 21.94
CA ASN A 488 19.21 40.72 21.84
C ASN A 488 18.55 41.81 22.71
N ALA A 489 17.22 41.91 22.72
CA ALA A 489 16.50 42.84 23.58
C ALA A 489 16.80 42.60 25.07
N LEU A 490 16.80 41.34 25.50
CA LEU A 490 17.20 40.96 26.87
C LEU A 490 18.63 41.38 27.20
N LYS A 491 19.57 41.07 26.30
CA LYS A 491 20.99 41.35 26.50
C LYS A 491 21.26 42.85 26.60
N GLU A 492 20.74 43.65 25.67
CA GLU A 492 20.96 45.09 25.66
C GLU A 492 20.18 45.79 26.79
N GLY A 493 18.97 45.33 27.13
CA GLY A 493 18.22 45.81 28.29
C GLY A 493 18.98 45.62 29.61
N ILE A 494 19.52 44.42 29.87
CA ILE A 494 20.32 44.15 31.08
C ILE A 494 21.60 45.00 31.11
N LYS A 495 22.24 45.27 29.97
CA LYS A 495 23.39 46.17 29.92
C LYS A 495 23.01 47.61 30.28
N LEU A 496 21.87 48.10 29.78
CA LEU A 496 21.36 49.43 30.12
C LEU A 496 21.06 49.54 31.62
N ASP A 497 20.44 48.53 32.22
CA ASP A 497 20.14 48.49 33.66
C ASP A 497 21.43 48.51 34.51
N ASN A 498 22.42 47.69 34.15
CA ASN A 498 23.73 47.71 34.81
C ASN A 498 24.44 49.06 34.65
N GLN A 499 24.38 49.66 33.46
CA GLN A 499 24.98 50.96 33.17
C GLN A 499 24.27 52.09 33.92
N PHE A 500 22.95 51.99 34.10
CA PHE A 500 22.16 52.91 34.92
C PHE A 500 22.69 52.93 36.36
N HIS A 501 22.81 51.76 37.00
CA HIS A 501 23.32 51.68 38.38
C HIS A 501 24.79 52.11 38.52
N ALA A 502 25.64 51.78 37.53
CA ALA A 502 27.03 52.24 37.54
C ALA A 502 27.11 53.78 37.49
N LEU A 503 26.27 54.39 36.66
CA LEU A 503 26.17 55.84 36.54
C LEU A 503 25.56 56.49 37.78
N GLU A 504 24.54 55.86 38.38
CA GLU A 504 23.87 56.33 39.60
C GLU A 504 24.84 56.35 40.78
N ASN A 505 25.61 55.27 40.96
CA ASN A 505 26.64 55.18 41.99
C ASN A 505 27.77 56.20 41.76
N ALA A 506 28.24 56.38 40.52
CA ALA A 506 29.28 57.36 40.21
C ALA A 506 28.80 58.79 40.45
N LEU A 507 27.53 59.10 40.11
CA LEU A 507 26.92 60.40 40.36
C LEU A 507 26.80 60.67 41.86
N GLU A 508 26.32 59.69 42.63
CA GLU A 508 26.17 59.86 44.08
C GLU A 508 27.51 59.98 44.78
N ALA A 509 28.53 59.21 44.36
CA ALA A 509 29.91 59.38 44.84
C ALA A 509 30.43 60.79 44.52
N PHE A 510 30.19 61.29 43.31
CA PHE A 510 30.61 62.64 42.92
C PHE A 510 29.92 63.72 43.75
N LYS A 511 28.60 63.64 43.94
CA LYS A 511 27.83 64.57 44.79
C LYS A 511 28.39 64.68 46.21
N ASN A 512 28.87 63.56 46.76
CA ASN A 512 29.42 63.46 48.11
C ASN A 512 30.95 63.68 48.19
N SER A 513 31.60 63.97 47.07
CA SER A 513 33.05 64.22 47.01
C SER A 513 33.43 65.66 47.39
N ASP A 514 34.72 65.88 47.63
CA ASP A 514 35.29 67.22 47.79
C ASP A 514 35.95 67.65 46.48
N ALA A 515 35.38 68.68 45.83
CA ALA A 515 35.80 69.15 44.51
C ALA A 515 37.25 69.68 44.47
N LEU A 516 37.82 70.10 45.60
CA LEU A 516 39.18 70.64 45.66
C LEU A 516 40.23 69.55 45.96
N SER A 517 39.79 68.37 46.38
CA SER A 517 40.66 67.25 46.72
C SER A 517 41.10 66.46 45.48
N GLN A 518 42.28 65.82 45.55
CA GLN A 518 42.74 64.92 44.49
C GLN A 518 41.80 63.72 44.29
N GLU A 519 41.24 63.19 45.39
CA GLU A 519 40.26 62.10 45.36
C GLU A 519 38.97 62.52 44.64
N GLY A 520 38.45 63.72 44.91
CA GLY A 520 37.28 64.25 44.21
C GLY A 520 37.49 64.47 42.71
N GLN A 521 38.70 64.83 42.28
CA GLN A 521 39.03 64.90 40.85
C GLN A 521 39.04 63.52 40.18
N ILE A 522 39.48 62.47 40.88
CA ILE A 522 39.40 61.08 40.41
C ILE A 522 37.93 60.65 40.28
N ILE A 523 37.11 60.91 41.29
CA ILE A 523 35.67 60.59 41.28
C ILE A 523 34.95 61.33 40.13
N LYS A 524 35.30 62.61 39.88
CA LYS A 524 34.79 63.37 38.73
C LYS A 524 35.10 62.67 37.41
N GLN A 525 36.35 62.23 37.23
CA GLN A 525 36.75 61.53 36.00
C GLN A 525 36.01 60.19 35.85
N GLN A 526 35.83 59.44 36.94
CA GLN A 526 35.03 58.22 36.93
C GLN A 526 33.59 58.47 36.48
N LEU A 527 32.94 59.54 36.94
CA LEU A 527 31.60 59.93 36.48
C LEU A 527 31.60 60.27 34.98
N ILE A 528 32.58 61.03 34.48
CA ILE A 528 32.71 61.36 33.05
C ILE A 528 32.87 60.08 32.21
N ASP A 529 33.69 59.14 32.67
CA ASP A 529 33.91 57.87 31.98
C ASP A 529 32.61 57.05 31.92
N GLN A 530 31.81 57.01 32.99
CA GLN A 530 30.50 56.36 33.00
C GLN A 530 29.48 57.06 32.09
N ILE A 531 29.49 58.40 32.05
CA ILE A 531 28.65 59.18 31.12
C ILE A 531 28.97 58.82 29.66
N ASN A 532 30.26 58.77 29.31
CA ASN A 532 30.70 58.43 27.97
C ASN A 532 30.39 56.97 27.62
N SER A 533 30.57 56.05 28.57
CA SER A 533 30.18 54.63 28.44
C SER A 533 28.70 54.49 28.15
N ALA A 534 27.83 55.21 28.88
CA ALA A 534 26.39 55.21 28.67
C ALA A 534 26.00 55.74 27.28
N LYS A 535 26.60 56.85 26.83
CA LYS A 535 26.35 57.41 25.48
C LYS A 535 26.76 56.44 24.37
N ASP A 536 27.94 55.82 24.51
CA ASP A 536 28.44 54.83 23.56
C ASP A 536 27.51 53.60 23.50
N LEU A 537 27.08 53.09 24.65
CA LEU A 537 26.13 51.98 24.73
C LEU A 537 24.81 52.30 24.03
N ILE A 538 24.20 53.45 24.33
CA ILE A 538 22.92 53.87 23.72
C ILE A 538 23.07 54.02 22.20
N SER A 539 24.18 54.60 21.73
CA SER A 539 24.40 54.82 20.29
C SER A 539 24.51 53.53 19.45
N LYS A 540 24.78 52.39 20.11
CA LYS A 540 24.93 51.08 19.47
C LYS A 540 23.64 50.25 19.47
N ILE A 541 22.56 50.75 20.06
CA ILE A 541 21.26 50.07 20.05
C ILE A 541 20.57 50.41 18.73
N GLU A 542 20.42 49.40 17.87
CA GLU A 542 19.82 49.53 16.53
C GLU A 542 18.33 49.15 16.54
N ASN A 543 17.59 49.66 15.54
CA ASN A 543 16.19 49.29 15.31
C ASN A 543 16.05 47.78 14.99
N PRO A 544 15.04 47.07 15.55
CA PRO A 544 13.89 47.57 16.32
C PRO A 544 14.09 47.59 17.84
N LEU A 545 15.32 47.35 18.34
CA LEU A 545 15.56 47.24 19.78
C LEU A 545 15.42 48.60 20.48
N ASP A 546 15.67 49.69 19.78
CA ASP A 546 15.48 51.06 20.26
C ASP A 546 14.04 51.33 20.68
N GLU A 547 13.05 50.92 19.89
CA GLU A 547 11.63 51.04 20.23
C GLU A 547 11.26 50.21 21.46
N ILE A 548 11.74 48.97 21.53
CA ILE A 548 11.48 48.06 22.66
C ILE A 548 12.08 48.60 23.97
N LEU A 549 13.30 49.12 23.89
CA LEU A 549 14.10 49.57 25.04
C LEU A 549 14.01 51.08 25.31
N ASN A 550 13.17 51.81 24.59
CA ASN A 550 13.04 53.26 24.70
C ASN A 550 12.82 53.77 26.15
N PRO A 551 12.03 53.12 27.01
CA PRO A 551 11.89 53.57 28.40
C PRO A 551 13.21 53.50 29.18
N GLU A 552 14.01 52.46 28.96
CA GLU A 552 15.31 52.28 29.63
C GLU A 552 16.38 53.21 29.06
N ILE A 553 16.37 53.42 27.74
CA ILE A 553 17.22 54.42 27.06
C ILE A 553 16.93 55.81 27.62
N SER A 554 15.65 56.16 27.79
CA SER A 554 15.22 57.44 28.36
C SER A 554 15.66 57.58 29.82
N LYS A 555 15.51 56.52 30.62
CA LYS A 555 15.96 56.46 32.01
C LYS A 555 17.47 56.71 32.14
N VAL A 556 18.30 56.06 31.33
CA VAL A 556 19.76 56.27 31.32
C VAL A 556 20.12 57.67 30.81
N ASN A 557 19.50 58.15 29.73
CA ASN A 557 19.76 59.49 29.18
C ASN A 557 19.46 60.61 30.18
N ASN A 558 18.37 60.49 30.95
CA ASN A 558 18.06 61.46 32.01
C ASN A 558 19.17 61.53 33.06
N LEU A 559 19.71 60.38 33.46
CA LEU A 559 20.80 60.32 34.42
C LEU A 559 22.13 60.83 33.83
N VAL A 560 22.39 60.58 32.55
CA VAL A 560 23.52 61.16 31.80
C VAL A 560 23.45 62.69 31.80
N ASN A 561 22.30 63.26 31.45
CA ASN A 561 22.11 64.71 31.43
C ASN A 561 22.29 65.32 32.81
N LYS A 562 21.76 64.65 33.84
CA LYS A 562 21.92 65.04 35.24
C LYS A 562 23.39 65.04 35.67
N GLY A 563 24.12 63.94 35.43
CA GLY A 563 25.54 63.85 35.77
C GLY A 563 26.40 64.86 35.03
N GLN A 564 26.12 65.11 33.75
CA GLN A 564 26.81 66.13 32.97
C GLN A 564 26.59 67.53 33.55
N ALA A 565 25.36 67.87 33.95
CA ALA A 565 25.06 69.17 34.55
C ALA A 565 25.84 69.41 35.86
N TYR A 566 26.02 68.37 36.69
CA TYR A 566 26.88 68.45 37.87
C TYR A 566 28.35 68.71 37.51
N VAL A 567 28.90 67.97 36.56
CA VAL A 567 30.29 68.11 36.10
C VAL A 567 30.52 69.51 35.53
N ASP A 568 29.61 69.99 34.70
CA ASP A 568 29.69 71.29 34.05
C ASP A 568 29.65 72.42 35.09
N LEU A 569 28.76 72.33 36.08
CA LEU A 569 28.65 73.32 37.15
C LEU A 569 29.90 73.37 38.00
N VAL A 570 30.38 72.22 38.47
CA VAL A 570 31.59 72.13 39.29
C VAL A 570 32.82 72.63 38.52
N ASN A 571 32.96 72.28 37.24
CA ASN A 571 34.06 72.79 36.40
C ASN A 571 33.96 74.31 36.21
N ALA A 572 32.77 74.88 36.02
CA ALA A 572 32.60 76.32 35.90
C ALA A 572 33.00 77.06 37.19
N LEU A 573 32.60 76.51 38.35
CA LEU A 573 32.97 77.05 39.66
C LEU A 573 34.48 76.99 39.91
N LEU A 574 35.11 75.82 39.68
CA LEU A 574 36.56 75.63 39.87
C LEU A 574 37.40 76.50 38.91
N ASN A 575 36.96 76.64 37.66
CA ASN A 575 37.66 77.46 36.65
C ASN A 575 37.32 78.96 36.76
N LYS A 576 36.41 79.35 37.66
CA LYS A 576 35.94 80.73 37.84
C LYS A 576 35.34 81.32 36.55
N ASP A 577 34.68 80.46 35.76
CA ASP A 577 34.13 80.80 34.45
C ASP A 577 32.64 81.16 34.57
N ALA A 578 32.35 82.45 34.73
CA ALA A 578 30.99 82.96 34.91
C ALA A 578 30.06 82.63 33.73
N ASN A 579 30.59 82.59 32.51
CA ASN A 579 29.80 82.32 31.30
C ASN A 579 29.35 80.85 31.24
N LYS A 580 30.25 79.91 31.55
CA LYS A 580 29.89 78.49 31.63
C LYS A 580 28.99 78.20 32.83
N TYR A 581 29.20 78.92 33.93
CA TYR A 581 28.40 78.76 35.15
C TYR A 581 26.92 79.05 34.89
N GLU A 582 26.58 80.14 34.20
CA GLU A 582 25.19 80.53 33.98
C GLU A 582 24.39 79.44 33.24
N LYS A 583 25.01 78.81 32.22
CA LYS A 583 24.39 77.68 31.52
C LYS A 583 24.30 76.45 32.43
N ALA A 584 25.40 76.10 33.10
CA ALA A 584 25.49 74.87 33.89
C ALA A 584 24.54 74.86 35.10
N ILE A 585 24.35 75.99 35.79
CA ILE A 585 23.41 76.07 36.93
C ILE A 585 21.96 75.93 36.47
N LYS A 586 21.58 76.54 35.34
CA LYS A 586 20.25 76.41 34.75
C LYS A 586 19.98 74.97 34.31
N ASP A 587 20.94 74.34 33.64
CA ASP A 587 20.84 72.94 33.23
C ASP A 587 20.67 72.04 34.46
N LEU A 588 21.43 72.27 35.54
CA LEU A 588 21.31 71.49 36.77
C LEU A 588 19.97 71.69 37.48
N ILE A 589 19.46 72.92 37.53
CA ILE A 589 18.14 73.24 38.11
C ILE A 589 17.03 72.43 37.41
N ILE A 590 17.11 72.28 36.08
CA ILE A 590 16.15 71.49 35.30
C ILE A 590 16.26 70.00 35.62
N GLN A 591 17.48 69.47 35.77
CA GLN A 591 17.72 68.04 35.99
C GLN A 591 17.53 67.62 37.47
N GLU A 592 17.53 68.57 38.41
CA GLU A 592 17.50 68.31 39.85
C GLU A 592 16.37 69.11 40.52
N ASN A 593 15.13 68.81 40.13
CA ASN A 593 13.94 69.51 40.63
C ASN A 593 13.87 69.62 42.17
N TYR A 594 14.32 68.61 42.91
CA TYR A 594 14.35 68.63 44.38
C TYR A 594 15.28 69.68 44.97
N LEU A 595 16.35 70.05 44.26
CA LEU A 595 17.30 71.08 44.67
C LEU A 595 17.04 72.42 43.98
N SER A 596 16.04 72.52 43.09
CA SER A 596 15.76 73.71 42.29
C SER A 596 15.68 74.99 43.13
N ASN A 597 14.97 74.99 44.26
CA ASN A 597 14.88 76.16 45.13
C ASN A 597 16.25 76.58 45.70
N ASN A 598 17.05 75.62 46.16
CA ASN A 598 18.37 75.89 46.75
C ASN A 598 19.38 76.33 45.69
N LEU A 599 19.32 75.74 44.50
CA LEU A 599 20.17 76.09 43.37
C LEU A 599 19.80 77.47 42.80
N ASN A 600 18.51 77.83 42.74
CA ASN A 600 18.06 79.17 42.35
C ASN A 600 18.51 80.23 43.37
N ALA A 601 18.40 79.92 44.67
CA ALA A 601 18.90 80.81 45.73
C ALA A 601 20.42 81.01 45.62
N LEU A 602 21.17 79.91 45.43
CA LEU A 602 22.61 79.97 45.17
C LEU A 602 22.93 80.84 43.95
N ASP A 603 22.21 80.67 42.85
CA ASP A 603 22.44 81.43 41.61
C ASP A 603 22.23 82.93 41.79
N ASN A 604 21.14 83.33 42.44
CA ASN A 604 20.88 84.72 42.77
C ASN A 604 21.99 85.31 43.64
N ASN A 605 22.40 84.58 44.69
CA ASN A 605 23.43 85.05 45.62
C ASN A 605 24.82 85.15 44.97
N ILE A 606 25.17 84.19 44.10
CA ILE A 606 26.43 84.24 43.32
C ILE A 606 26.49 85.49 42.44
N LYS A 607 25.36 85.87 41.81
CA LYS A 607 25.25 87.06 40.96
C LYS A 607 25.25 88.35 41.78
N GLU A 608 24.45 88.44 42.84
CA GLU A 608 24.33 89.64 43.67
C GLU A 608 25.62 89.98 44.42
N LYS A 609 26.36 88.96 44.87
CA LYS A 609 27.62 89.15 45.61
C LYS A 609 28.85 89.23 44.73
N ASP A 610 28.67 89.29 43.41
CA ASP A 610 29.76 89.34 42.42
C ASP A 610 30.82 88.24 42.66
N TYR A 611 30.36 87.01 42.92
CA TYR A 611 31.20 85.91 43.40
C TYR A 611 32.45 85.69 42.54
N PHE A 612 32.32 85.76 41.22
CA PHE A 612 33.41 85.45 40.28
C PHE A 612 34.58 86.45 40.32
N ASN A 613 34.36 87.67 40.82
CA ASN A 613 35.41 88.69 40.98
C ASN A 613 36.01 88.74 42.40
N ASN A 614 35.55 87.87 43.31
CA ASN A 614 35.85 87.94 44.74
C ASN A 614 36.86 86.88 45.24
N PHE A 615 37.86 86.53 44.44
CA PHE A 615 38.91 85.59 44.87
C PHE A 615 40.17 86.30 45.41
N ASP A 616 40.88 85.66 46.33
CA ASP A 616 42.20 86.07 46.79
C ASP A 616 43.33 85.52 45.88
N GLU A 617 44.57 85.92 46.17
CA GLU A 617 45.76 85.51 45.42
C GLU A 617 46.06 84.00 45.47
N ASN A 618 45.54 83.30 46.49
CA ASN A 618 45.66 81.84 46.64
C ASN A 618 44.47 81.10 45.99
N GLY A 619 43.56 81.84 45.35
CA GLY A 619 42.41 81.31 44.65
C GLY A 619 41.23 80.92 45.54
N LYS A 620 41.24 81.29 46.83
CA LYS A 620 40.11 81.14 47.77
C LYS A 620 39.14 82.30 47.61
N ASN A 621 37.84 82.04 47.61
CA ASN A 621 36.86 83.11 47.54
C ASN A 621 36.82 83.87 48.87
N LYS A 622 36.80 85.20 48.84
CA LYS A 622 36.76 86.08 50.01
C LYS A 622 35.41 86.01 50.73
N LEU A 623 34.35 85.60 50.03
CA LEU A 623 33.02 85.36 50.59
C LEU A 623 33.00 84.09 51.43
N SER A 624 32.23 84.09 52.51
CA SER A 624 31.92 82.92 53.32
C SER A 624 30.57 82.31 52.93
N SER A 625 30.28 81.10 53.42
CA SER A 625 28.97 80.46 53.26
C SER A 625 27.81 81.30 53.80
N LYS A 626 28.07 82.11 54.84
CA LYS A 626 27.09 83.05 55.39
C LYS A 626 26.83 84.24 54.46
N ASP A 627 27.86 84.70 53.72
CA ASP A 627 27.73 85.82 52.80
C ASP A 627 26.92 85.45 51.55
N LEU A 628 26.98 84.17 51.15
CA LEU A 628 26.15 83.61 50.08
C LEU A 628 24.82 83.02 50.58
N GLU A 629 24.51 83.14 51.88
CA GLU A 629 23.30 82.60 52.52
C GLU A 629 23.07 81.10 52.24
N ILE A 630 24.15 80.32 52.13
CA ILE A 630 24.10 78.90 51.83
C ILE A 630 24.04 78.10 53.13
N ASP A 631 22.97 77.33 53.34
CA ASP A 631 23.02 76.20 54.25
C ASP A 631 23.79 75.06 53.59
N LYS A 632 24.97 74.74 54.12
CA LYS A 632 25.85 73.72 53.55
C LYS A 632 25.24 72.31 53.53
N ASN A 633 24.18 72.06 54.29
CA ASN A 633 23.48 70.78 54.29
C ASN A 633 22.41 70.68 53.18
N THR A 634 22.09 71.79 52.51
CA THR A 634 21.00 71.84 51.52
C THR A 634 21.49 71.71 50.07
N LEU A 635 22.82 71.67 49.87
CA LEU A 635 23.47 71.46 48.58
C LEU A 635 24.45 70.27 48.64
N PRO A 636 24.65 69.56 47.52
CA PRO A 636 25.67 68.53 47.38
C PRO A 636 27.06 69.04 47.78
N LYS A 637 27.80 68.22 48.53
CA LYS A 637 29.12 68.58 49.08
C LYS A 637 30.09 69.04 48.00
N VAL A 638 30.04 68.43 46.82
CA VAL A 638 30.92 68.80 45.70
C VAL A 638 30.67 70.22 45.20
N ILE A 639 29.44 70.71 45.23
CA ILE A 639 29.10 72.09 44.86
C ILE A 639 29.60 73.04 45.95
N VAL A 640 29.32 72.74 47.22
CA VAL A 640 29.74 73.57 48.37
C VAL A 640 31.25 73.73 48.41
N THR A 641 32.00 72.65 48.18
CA THR A 641 33.47 72.67 48.15
C THR A 641 34.02 73.37 46.92
N ALA A 642 33.39 73.21 45.74
CA ALA A 642 33.81 73.91 44.52
C ALA A 642 33.71 75.44 44.61
N LEU A 643 32.85 75.97 45.50
CA LEU A 643 32.76 77.41 45.77
C LEU A 643 34.02 78.00 46.45
N ASN A 644 34.85 77.14 47.06
CA ASN A 644 36.10 77.51 47.71
C ASN A 644 36.01 78.73 48.67
N LEU A 645 34.96 78.77 49.50
CA LEU A 645 34.61 79.91 50.36
C LEU A 645 35.54 80.10 51.57
N ASN A 646 35.65 81.34 52.06
CA ASN A 646 36.44 81.70 53.24
C ASN A 646 35.75 81.42 54.58
N ASP A 647 35.34 80.17 54.79
CA ASP A 647 34.78 79.74 56.08
C ASP A 647 35.88 79.42 57.11
N LYS A 648 35.63 79.75 58.39
CA LYS A 648 36.46 79.27 59.50
C LYS A 648 36.19 77.78 59.71
N SER A 649 37.24 76.97 59.75
CA SER A 649 37.17 75.51 59.73
C SER A 649 36.30 74.94 60.86
N SER A 650 35.08 74.51 60.50
CA SER A 650 34.42 73.40 61.20
C SER A 650 34.59 72.17 60.31
N ILE A 651 35.28 71.17 60.84
CA ILE A 651 35.53 69.91 60.16
C ILE A 651 34.17 69.21 60.01
N PHE A 652 33.73 69.07 58.77
CA PHE A 652 32.46 68.46 58.40
C PHE A 652 32.58 66.93 58.52
N TRP A 653 32.13 66.36 59.64
CA TRP A 653 31.95 64.92 59.80
C TRP A 653 30.48 64.57 59.54
N ILE A 654 30.17 64.14 58.32
CA ILE A 654 29.00 63.29 58.08
C ILE A 654 29.53 61.85 58.12
N PRO A 655 28.98 60.95 58.95
CA PRO A 655 29.41 59.56 58.98
C PRO A 655 29.21 58.94 57.60
N ILE A 656 30.33 58.51 57.00
CA ILE A 656 30.34 57.65 55.83
C ILE A 656 29.69 56.33 56.26
N ILE A 657 28.46 56.06 55.84
CA ILE A 657 27.98 54.68 55.79
C ILE A 657 28.78 54.03 54.66
N LEU A 658 29.82 53.29 55.05
CA LEU A 658 30.60 52.44 54.16
C LEU A 658 29.66 51.40 53.54
N PHE A 659 29.14 51.67 52.36
CA PHE A 659 28.75 50.63 51.42
C PHE A 659 30.02 50.04 50.80
N ILE A 660 30.78 49.29 51.62
CA ILE A 660 31.76 48.34 51.10
C ILE A 660 30.93 47.18 50.51
N GLY A 661 30.83 47.18 49.20
CA GLY A 661 30.16 46.12 48.46
C GLY A 661 30.35 46.31 46.96
N GLY A 662 31.58 46.09 46.46
CA GLY A 662 31.78 45.73 45.05
C GLY A 662 32.58 46.69 44.17
N ILE A 663 33.78 47.13 44.58
CA ILE A 663 34.83 47.48 43.63
C ILE A 663 35.92 46.43 43.76
N LEU A 664 35.83 45.36 42.97
CA LEU A 664 36.93 44.55 42.45
C LEU A 664 36.35 43.35 41.69
N THR A 665 36.17 43.52 40.37
CA THR A 665 36.60 42.58 39.31
C THR A 665 36.02 43.04 37.98
N PHE A 666 36.70 43.94 37.28
CA PHE A 666 36.63 43.99 35.82
C PHE A 666 38.03 44.20 35.27
N GLY A 667 38.63 43.08 34.88
CA GLY A 667 39.96 42.99 34.30
C GLY A 667 40.29 41.53 34.05
N ILE A 668 39.67 40.95 33.00
CA ILE A 668 40.20 39.96 32.05
C ILE A 668 39.03 39.53 31.15
N VAL A 669 38.90 40.16 29.98
CA VAL A 669 38.44 39.48 28.75
C VAL A 669 39.35 39.97 27.63
N ALA A 670 40.57 39.43 27.61
CA ALA A 670 41.48 39.53 26.47
C ALA A 670 42.49 38.37 26.53
N ALA A 671 42.02 37.13 26.30
CA ALA A 671 42.87 35.98 25.92
C ALA A 671 42.00 34.76 25.51
N ILE A 672 41.35 34.82 24.35
CA ILE A 672 41.04 33.59 23.59
C ILE A 672 42.07 33.52 22.46
N ALA A 673 43.26 33.02 22.79
CA ALA A 673 44.19 32.46 21.84
C ALA A 673 45.17 31.53 22.56
N LYS A 674 45.27 30.29 22.08
CA LYS A 674 46.33 29.30 22.34
C LYS A 674 46.36 28.62 23.72
N LYS A 675 45.81 27.41 23.80
CA LYS A 675 46.61 26.25 24.26
C LYS A 675 46.15 24.92 23.67
N LYS A 676 47.01 24.36 22.81
CA LYS A 676 47.08 22.95 22.41
C LYS A 676 47.72 22.11 23.52
N SER A 677 47.30 20.85 23.59
CA SER A 677 48.08 19.63 23.89
C SER A 677 48.53 19.30 25.33
N LYS A 678 48.44 17.98 25.60
CA LYS A 678 48.82 17.16 26.78
C LYS A 678 47.82 17.29 27.94
N LYS A 679 47.11 16.25 28.38
CA LYS A 679 47.27 14.79 28.28
C LYS A 679 45.90 14.15 28.07
#